data_AF-A0A0F7S666-F1
#
_entry.id   AF-A0A0F7S666-F1
#
_cell.length_a   1.000
_cell.length_b   1.000
_cell.length_c   1.000
_cell.angle_alpha   90.00
_cell.angle_beta   90.00
_cell.angle_gamma   90.00
#
_symmetry.space_group_name_H-M   'P 1'
#
loop_
_entity.id
_entity.type
_entity.pdbx_description
1 polymer ?
#
loop_
_entity_poly.entity_id
_entity_poly.type
_entity_poly.pdbx_seq_one_letter_code
_entity_poly.pdbx_strand_id
1 'polypeptide(L)'
;MSPHDPSLFSLLNSLFEPNFLILVTYFCINIYLAFRVIRIATKRYRQLKMTPSKSGELGLVRLSTQGDSDILQAHEDLFRIGYKRNKHKTDTPVADALIRLATWAFSDDARNAKRIFGLLALLSLASTWYYMLTFLRHSYLAYLERCHLASYPLPPTRPPFDFSRPALLVPALHLRILRISQWLASLSLFKEAWMEVIKDATSWWWSSEICIIAVGAWALFLRHEAERLRIPHVWTVMALGQLVAISFAFNLFNLAVIYRLDTTDLLSARSDTIFKAKHRVIRPLEDDAADSPPKIWPQSEHERLAEARPWRVSIALPRTADDDAPAAAWPSSSMPPTPRRSPSPNVRLINTRLTVQRTPLPPRPTFMDKVAQTMQRCIPEMVGMPFFVFAGLSSVLQHPNSFTKVMVMHGFPLFISLYPAYHELRPRSSRPPSRRAPFTASTPKLITKQILVKMLSRSEPRIPVWKDAKVYYLGLGVISIMLRLWLTLACFFEVDGSNSVAHRAWRTITVLFPTTFLRHPAQSSISSDHVCVALSASIYVLIESGLWLWKAAVASPSSRLPGDCDSADETENDDKMRRSLPTSIRLDRADRKVIEAQACAIVALLALSPLLGGSATLSLYLAVRCTWVQRYEKHRGAQDDKILHPPRRPDSEVIEDEEEVHLLENEEGERYMEVRKMHVSEARTRNAAAAGRRQPVYPTSPPFSAEEEEEEEPMTPPSSAPSEVRHAMAGEQHEFGEPQLTETMRRRRLVRVGTAESEVGTVSSVEDGAGRRSTPVRNRHPSQRYGEVSPVASQGRRG
;
A
#
# COMPACT_ATOMS: atom_id res chain seq x y z
N MET A 1 49.10 25.20 17.26
CA MET A 1 48.80 25.20 18.71
C MET A 1 49.62 24.09 19.36
N SER A 2 50.05 24.28 20.61
CA SER A 2 50.67 23.22 21.40
C SER A 2 49.58 22.23 21.89
N PRO A 3 49.85 20.92 22.03
CA PRO A 3 48.94 20.01 22.71
C PRO A 3 48.70 20.37 24.19
N HIS A 4 49.55 21.23 24.77
CA HIS A 4 49.42 21.75 26.13
C HIS A 4 48.66 23.10 26.21
N ASP A 5 47.99 23.54 25.13
CA ASP A 5 47.18 24.76 25.15
C ASP A 5 45.91 24.54 26.02
N PRO A 6 45.77 25.25 27.16
CA PRO A 6 44.65 25.03 28.08
C PRO A 6 43.31 25.45 27.48
N SER A 7 43.30 26.33 26.48
CA SER A 7 42.07 26.71 25.78
C SER A 7 41.55 25.55 24.92
N LEU A 8 42.44 24.78 24.30
CA LEU A 8 42.11 23.61 23.49
C LEU A 8 41.65 22.45 24.38
N PHE A 9 42.30 22.22 25.53
CA PHE A 9 41.86 21.22 26.50
C PHE A 9 40.47 21.57 27.07
N SER A 10 40.22 22.83 27.41
CA SER A 10 38.90 23.30 27.86
C SER A 10 37.82 23.16 26.76
N LEU A 11 38.17 23.40 25.49
CA LEU A 11 37.29 23.18 24.35
C LEU A 11 36.90 21.70 24.22
N LEU A 12 37.87 20.79 24.28
CA LEU A 12 37.63 19.34 24.27
C LEU A 12 36.70 18.93 25.42
N ASN A 13 36.96 19.39 26.65
CA ASN A 13 36.11 19.08 27.80
C ASN A 13 34.66 19.59 27.60
N SER A 14 34.45 20.74 26.94
CA SER A 14 33.09 21.19 26.59
C SER A 14 32.43 20.35 25.48
N LEU A 15 33.20 19.80 24.53
CA LEU A 15 32.68 18.87 23.51
C LEU A 15 32.29 17.50 24.11
N PHE A 16 32.91 17.11 25.22
CA PHE A 16 32.56 15.92 26.01
C PHE A 16 31.55 16.19 27.14
N GLU A 17 30.94 17.38 27.20
CA GLU A 17 29.87 17.63 28.18
C GLU A 17 28.67 16.72 27.87
N PRO A 18 28.09 16.00 28.86
CA PRO A 18 27.16 14.91 28.58
C PRO A 18 25.90 15.29 27.77
N ASN A 19 25.34 16.48 28.00
CA ASN A 19 24.13 16.96 27.34
C ASN A 19 24.42 17.38 25.90
N PHE A 20 25.59 18.00 25.66
CA PHE A 20 26.06 18.28 24.30
C PHE A 20 26.38 16.99 23.54
N LEU A 21 27.05 16.03 24.20
CA LEU A 21 27.35 14.71 23.64
C LEU A 21 26.07 13.92 23.33
N ILE A 22 25.03 13.99 24.18
CA ILE A 22 23.71 13.40 23.91
C ILE A 22 23.07 14.05 22.66
N LEU A 23 23.12 15.38 22.52
CA LEU A 23 22.57 16.07 21.34
C LEU A 23 23.31 15.69 20.04
N VAL A 24 24.65 15.66 20.06
CA VAL A 24 25.45 15.21 18.92
C VAL A 24 25.14 13.74 18.60
N THR A 25 25.07 12.88 19.61
CA THR A 25 24.73 11.45 19.45
C THR A 25 23.34 11.27 18.83
N TYR A 26 22.34 12.03 19.30
CA TYR A 26 20.98 12.04 18.76
C TYR A 26 20.95 12.45 17.28
N PHE A 27 21.70 13.52 16.93
CA PHE A 27 21.83 13.98 15.55
C PHE A 27 22.52 12.94 14.65
N CYS A 28 23.60 12.30 15.12
CA CYS A 28 24.28 11.23 14.42
C CYS A 28 23.39 9.98 14.24
N ILE A 29 22.60 9.59 15.24
CA ILE A 29 21.61 8.51 15.14
C ILE A 29 20.55 8.86 14.09
N ASN A 30 20.04 10.10 14.08
CA ASN A 30 19.04 10.53 13.10
C ASN A 30 19.59 10.59 11.68
N ILE A 31 20.83 11.06 11.47
CA ILE A 31 21.52 10.96 10.18
C ILE A 31 21.72 9.51 9.77
N TYR A 32 22.15 8.64 10.68
CA TYR A 32 22.34 7.21 10.40
C TYR A 32 21.02 6.52 10.02
N LEU A 33 19.93 6.77 10.74
CA LEU A 33 18.61 6.23 10.44
C LEU A 33 18.05 6.79 9.13
N ALA A 34 18.15 8.11 8.90
CA ALA A 34 17.75 8.72 7.65
C ALA A 34 18.54 8.14 6.46
N PHE A 35 19.87 8.04 6.56
CA PHE A 35 20.71 7.44 5.53
C PHE A 35 20.40 5.94 5.34
N ARG A 36 20.12 5.18 6.42
CA ARG A 36 19.74 3.77 6.34
C ARG A 36 18.38 3.59 5.66
N VAL A 37 17.37 4.40 5.98
CA VAL A 37 16.04 4.35 5.35
C VAL A 37 16.11 4.85 3.90
N ILE A 38 16.83 5.93 3.62
CA ILE A 38 17.11 6.40 2.25
C ILE A 38 17.83 5.30 1.46
N ARG A 39 18.79 4.57 2.05
CA ARG A 39 19.44 3.42 1.41
C ARG A 39 18.44 2.28 1.18
N ILE A 40 17.60 1.91 2.15
CA ILE A 40 16.55 0.88 1.96
C ILE A 40 15.57 1.29 0.84
N ALA A 41 15.25 2.58 0.71
CA ALA A 41 14.32 3.10 -0.29
C ALA A 41 14.95 3.27 -1.69
N THR A 42 16.17 3.79 -1.79
CA THR A 42 16.75 4.30 -3.05
C THR A 42 17.92 3.47 -3.58
N LYS A 43 18.44 2.51 -2.80
CA LYS A 43 19.46 1.57 -3.28
C LYS A 43 18.85 0.73 -4.40
N ARG A 44 19.09 1.17 -5.64
CA ARG A 44 18.83 0.40 -6.86
C ARG A 44 19.22 -1.05 -6.61
N TYR A 45 18.33 -1.98 -6.94
CA TYR A 45 18.62 -3.41 -7.06
C TYR A 45 19.63 -3.60 -8.20
N ARG A 46 20.90 -3.27 -7.93
CA ARG A 46 21.95 -3.09 -8.94
C ARG A 46 22.35 -4.42 -9.58
N GLN A 47 22.01 -5.52 -8.92
CA GLN A 47 22.18 -6.90 -9.36
C GLN A 47 21.02 -7.43 -10.22
N LEU A 48 19.96 -6.65 -10.49
CA LEU A 48 19.02 -6.93 -11.59
C LEU A 48 19.61 -6.64 -12.99
N LYS A 49 20.93 -6.42 -13.09
CA LYS A 49 21.73 -6.84 -14.25
C LYS A 49 21.82 -8.37 -14.30
N MET A 50 20.68 -9.04 -14.53
CA MET A 50 20.56 -10.50 -14.58
C MET A 50 20.74 -11.09 -15.99
N THR A 51 21.23 -10.32 -16.95
CA THR A 51 21.91 -10.89 -18.13
C THR A 51 23.36 -11.16 -17.76
N PRO A 52 23.82 -12.42 -17.69
CA PRO A 52 25.25 -12.70 -17.64
C PRO A 52 25.87 -12.22 -18.95
N SER A 53 26.74 -11.21 -18.90
CA SER A 53 27.44 -10.69 -20.11
C SER A 53 28.48 -11.66 -20.69
N LYS A 54 28.46 -12.92 -20.23
CA LYS A 54 29.35 -14.04 -20.58
C LYS A 54 28.62 -15.40 -20.50
N SER A 55 27.31 -15.48 -20.73
CA SER A 55 26.76 -16.75 -21.25
C SER A 55 27.35 -16.96 -22.65
N GLY A 56 27.89 -18.16 -22.90
CA GLY A 56 28.71 -18.45 -24.08
C GLY A 56 28.01 -18.29 -25.43
N GLU A 57 28.80 -18.43 -26.49
CA GLU A 57 28.45 -18.16 -27.88
C GLU A 57 27.40 -19.13 -28.45
N LEU A 58 26.13 -18.87 -28.16
CA LEU A 58 25.00 -19.29 -29.01
C LEU A 58 24.57 -18.06 -29.83
N GLY A 59 24.65 -18.19 -31.17
CA GLY A 59 24.70 -17.09 -32.13
C GLY A 59 23.41 -16.28 -32.34
N LEU A 60 22.81 -15.76 -31.27
CA LEU A 60 21.70 -14.81 -31.34
C LEU A 60 22.21 -13.42 -31.74
N VAL A 61 21.72 -12.95 -32.89
CA VAL A 61 22.11 -11.72 -33.58
C VAL A 61 22.19 -10.50 -32.66
N ARG A 62 23.33 -9.80 -32.69
CA ARG A 62 23.45 -8.45 -32.11
C ARG A 62 22.57 -7.48 -32.89
N LEU A 63 21.35 -7.24 -32.42
CA LEU A 63 20.54 -6.10 -32.87
C LEU A 63 21.28 -4.79 -32.55
N SER A 64 21.40 -3.92 -33.54
CA SER A 64 22.14 -2.65 -33.39
C SER A 64 21.44 -1.71 -32.42
N THR A 65 22.17 -1.20 -31.44
CA THR A 65 21.70 -0.20 -30.46
C THR A 65 21.59 1.21 -31.03
N GLN A 66 21.76 1.39 -32.35
CA GLN A 66 21.80 2.71 -32.99
C GLN A 66 20.42 3.24 -33.43
N GLY A 67 19.33 2.48 -33.20
CA GLY A 67 17.96 2.87 -33.58
C GLY A 67 17.04 3.39 -32.45
N ASP A 68 17.54 3.56 -31.23
CA ASP A 68 16.71 3.97 -30.06
C ASP A 68 16.43 5.49 -30.00
N SER A 69 17.15 6.32 -30.77
CA SER A 69 16.87 7.76 -30.94
C SER A 69 15.53 8.01 -31.61
N ASP A 70 15.29 7.31 -32.71
CA ASP A 70 14.15 7.56 -33.60
C ASP A 70 12.85 7.08 -32.95
N ILE A 71 12.95 6.07 -32.07
CA ILE A 71 11.86 5.59 -31.22
C ILE A 71 11.46 6.65 -30.18
N LEU A 72 12.39 7.50 -29.73
CA LEU A 72 12.12 8.66 -28.87
C LEU A 72 11.58 9.86 -29.66
N GLN A 73 12.07 10.12 -30.87
CA GLN A 73 11.58 11.24 -31.68
C GLN A 73 10.16 10.99 -32.20
N ALA A 74 9.88 9.79 -32.71
CA ALA A 74 8.51 9.33 -32.99
C ALA A 74 7.64 9.18 -31.71
N HIS A 75 8.24 9.26 -30.52
CA HIS A 75 7.49 9.32 -29.27
C HIS A 75 6.89 10.71 -29.02
N GLU A 76 7.53 11.76 -29.53
CA GLU A 76 7.23 13.18 -29.26
C GLU A 76 6.24 13.76 -30.28
N ASP A 77 6.41 13.48 -31.57
CA ASP A 77 5.46 13.90 -32.62
C ASP A 77 4.05 13.32 -32.40
N LEU A 78 3.95 12.11 -31.82
CA LEU A 78 2.68 11.46 -31.47
C LEU A 78 1.91 12.18 -30.35
N PHE A 79 2.53 13.14 -29.65
CA PHE A 79 1.85 14.09 -28.75
C PHE A 79 1.69 15.49 -29.37
N ARG A 80 2.35 15.77 -30.49
CA ARG A 80 2.37 17.07 -31.17
C ARG A 80 1.32 17.19 -32.28
N ILE A 81 0.95 16.09 -32.93
CA ILE A 81 -0.07 16.07 -33.98
C ILE A 81 -1.47 16.23 -33.37
N GLY A 82 -2.05 17.42 -33.54
CA GLY A 82 -3.36 17.81 -33.04
C GLY A 82 -4.55 17.18 -33.78
N TYR A 83 -4.63 15.84 -33.83
CA TYR A 83 -5.84 15.16 -34.28
C TYR A 83 -7.05 15.62 -33.47
N LYS A 84 -8.11 16.07 -34.16
CA LYS A 84 -9.43 16.36 -33.56
C LYS A 84 -10.07 15.06 -33.05
N ARG A 85 -9.60 14.61 -31.88
CA ARG A 85 -10.02 13.38 -31.22
C ARG A 85 -11.50 13.48 -30.85
N ASN A 86 -12.36 12.84 -31.64
CA ASN A 86 -13.79 12.74 -31.36
C ASN A 86 -14.00 12.33 -29.90
N LYS A 87 -14.71 13.18 -29.14
CA LYS A 87 -14.95 13.00 -27.71
C LYS A 87 -16.00 11.91 -27.48
N HIS A 88 -15.64 10.66 -27.73
CA HIS A 88 -16.38 9.51 -27.22
C HIS A 88 -16.51 9.68 -25.71
N LYS A 89 -17.75 9.81 -25.23
CA LYS A 89 -18.05 9.82 -23.80
C LYS A 89 -17.69 8.45 -23.26
N THR A 90 -16.71 8.37 -22.38
CA THR A 90 -16.37 7.13 -21.68
C THR A 90 -17.39 6.89 -20.58
N ASP A 91 -17.92 5.66 -20.47
CA ASP A 91 -18.87 5.27 -19.42
C ASP A 91 -18.24 5.24 -18.01
N THR A 92 -16.92 5.35 -17.92
CA THR A 92 -16.11 5.21 -16.69
C THR A 92 -15.15 6.41 -16.51
N PRO A 93 -15.62 7.67 -16.49
CA PRO A 93 -14.76 8.86 -16.53
C PRO A 93 -13.85 9.01 -15.31
N VAL A 94 -14.30 8.63 -14.10
CA VAL A 94 -13.50 8.77 -12.87
C VAL A 94 -12.42 7.69 -12.80
N ALA A 95 -12.75 6.45 -13.18
CA ALA A 95 -11.77 5.37 -13.29
C ALA A 95 -10.72 5.68 -14.36
N ASP A 96 -11.12 6.18 -15.54
CA ASP A 96 -10.19 6.59 -16.59
C ASP A 96 -9.27 7.73 -16.12
N ALA A 97 -9.77 8.68 -15.31
CA ALA A 97 -8.97 9.77 -14.75
C ALA A 97 -7.92 9.25 -13.73
N LEU A 98 -8.31 8.37 -12.80
CA LEU A 98 -7.38 7.77 -11.83
C LEU A 98 -6.34 6.88 -12.52
N ILE A 99 -6.77 6.03 -13.47
CA ILE A 99 -5.87 5.18 -14.26
C ILE A 99 -4.87 6.04 -15.06
N ARG A 100 -5.32 7.13 -15.70
CA ARG A 100 -4.42 8.05 -16.42
C ARG A 100 -3.40 8.69 -15.48
N LEU A 101 -3.82 9.20 -14.31
CA LEU A 101 -2.92 9.76 -13.32
C LEU A 101 -1.88 8.72 -12.85
N ALA A 102 -2.30 7.49 -12.58
CA ALA A 102 -1.39 6.40 -12.22
C ALA A 102 -0.41 6.10 -13.36
N THR A 103 -0.86 5.99 -14.62
CA THR A 103 0.06 5.76 -15.76
C THR A 103 1.05 6.89 -15.98
N TRP A 104 0.69 8.14 -15.65
CA TRP A 104 1.61 9.28 -15.65
C TRP A 104 2.60 9.26 -14.47
N ALA A 105 2.12 8.93 -13.26
CA ALA A 105 2.96 8.81 -12.07
C ALA A 105 3.99 7.67 -12.22
N PHE A 106 3.57 6.55 -12.81
CA PHE A 106 4.40 5.37 -13.09
C PHE A 106 5.19 5.44 -14.42
N SER A 107 5.17 6.57 -15.15
CA SER A 107 5.95 6.71 -16.40
C SER A 107 7.47 6.71 -16.15
N ASP A 108 8.23 6.32 -17.17
CA ASP A 108 9.70 6.46 -17.26
C ASP A 108 10.47 5.82 -16.09
N ASP A 109 10.12 4.58 -15.76
CA ASP A 109 10.52 3.83 -14.55
C ASP A 109 10.00 4.52 -13.27
N ALA A 110 8.69 4.81 -13.21
CA ALA A 110 8.01 5.50 -12.11
C ALA A 110 8.67 6.82 -11.65
N ARG A 111 9.31 7.53 -12.58
CA ARG A 111 10.10 8.74 -12.33
C ARG A 111 9.29 9.86 -11.70
N ASN A 112 8.04 10.01 -12.13
CA ASN A 112 7.17 11.08 -11.62
C ASN A 112 6.70 10.77 -10.19
N ALA A 113 6.29 9.54 -9.88
CA ALA A 113 5.98 9.12 -8.51
C ALA A 113 7.22 9.24 -7.59
N LYS A 114 8.39 8.77 -8.04
CA LYS A 114 9.66 8.89 -7.30
C LYS A 114 10.03 10.35 -7.02
N ARG A 115 9.82 11.26 -7.98
CA ARG A 115 9.98 12.72 -7.81
C ARG A 115 8.98 13.29 -6.80
N ILE A 116 7.70 12.93 -6.90
CA ILE A 116 6.64 13.42 -5.99
C ILE A 116 6.96 13.05 -4.55
N PHE A 117 7.21 11.76 -4.25
CA PHE A 117 7.50 11.34 -2.87
C PHE A 117 8.87 11.82 -2.37
N GLY A 118 9.85 12.00 -3.26
CA GLY A 118 11.12 12.67 -2.93
C GLY A 118 10.94 14.15 -2.54
N LEU A 119 10.14 14.90 -3.30
CA LEU A 119 9.82 16.30 -3.00
C LEU A 119 8.97 16.43 -1.73
N LEU A 120 7.95 15.57 -1.54
CA LEU A 120 7.16 15.54 -0.31
C LEU A 120 8.02 15.20 0.91
N ALA A 121 8.99 14.27 0.81
CA ALA A 121 9.94 14.00 1.88
C ALA A 121 10.82 15.23 2.20
N LEU A 122 11.36 15.90 1.18
CA LEU A 122 12.19 17.10 1.38
C LEU A 122 11.40 18.27 2.00
N LEU A 123 10.16 18.51 1.54
CA LEU A 123 9.28 19.54 2.08
C LEU A 123 8.85 19.23 3.53
N SER A 124 8.52 17.96 3.81
CA SER A 124 8.21 17.47 5.16
C SER A 124 9.38 17.73 6.11
N LEU A 125 10.58 17.30 5.72
CA LEU A 125 11.80 17.50 6.50
C LEU A 125 12.10 18.99 6.73
N ALA A 126 12.01 19.81 5.69
CA ALA A 126 12.24 21.25 5.78
C ALA A 126 11.25 21.95 6.73
N SER A 127 9.95 21.60 6.67
CA SER A 127 8.94 22.19 7.55
C SER A 127 9.16 21.80 9.01
N THR A 128 9.33 20.51 9.30
CA THR A 128 9.55 20.04 10.69
C THR A 128 10.85 20.60 11.27
N TRP A 129 11.94 20.68 10.50
CA TRP A 129 13.19 21.30 10.96
C TRP A 129 13.09 22.82 11.14
N TYR A 130 12.32 23.53 10.31
CA TYR A 130 12.05 24.96 10.50
C TYR A 130 11.35 25.21 11.85
N TYR A 131 10.29 24.46 12.16
CA TYR A 131 9.60 24.60 13.45
C TYR A 131 10.43 24.09 14.63
N MET A 132 11.19 23.01 14.48
CA MET A 132 12.13 22.52 15.51
C MET A 132 13.19 23.57 15.83
N LEU A 133 13.84 24.18 14.82
CA LEU A 133 14.83 25.26 15.04
C LEU A 133 14.20 26.50 15.67
N THR A 134 12.94 26.81 15.31
CA THR A 134 12.18 27.91 15.93
C THR A 134 11.83 27.61 17.39
N PHE A 135 11.47 26.36 17.73
CA PHE A 135 11.26 25.92 19.11
C PHE A 135 12.56 25.92 19.92
N LEU A 136 13.67 25.42 19.37
CA LEU A 136 14.98 25.48 20.01
C LEU A 136 15.39 26.93 20.31
N ARG A 137 15.15 27.87 19.39
CA ARG A 137 15.34 29.31 19.63
C ARG A 137 14.42 29.84 20.73
N HIS A 138 13.14 29.47 20.73
CA HIS A 138 12.16 29.92 21.73
C HIS A 138 12.51 29.43 23.14
N SER A 139 12.76 28.12 23.30
CA SER A 139 13.18 27.51 24.57
C SER A 139 14.51 28.08 25.08
N TYR A 140 15.49 28.34 24.19
CA TYR A 140 16.74 29.00 24.58
C TYR A 140 16.54 30.45 25.06
N LEU A 141 15.62 31.21 24.47
CA LEU A 141 15.28 32.57 24.94
C LEU A 141 14.56 32.52 26.30
N ALA A 142 13.59 31.62 26.47
CA ALA A 142 12.91 31.39 27.74
C ALA A 142 13.89 30.93 28.84
N TYR A 143 14.91 30.14 28.51
CA TYR A 143 16.00 29.78 29.42
C TYR A 143 16.81 30.99 29.87
N LEU A 144 17.20 31.90 28.96
CA LEU A 144 17.91 33.13 29.35
C LEU A 144 17.06 34.03 30.26
N GLU A 145 15.77 34.19 29.96
CA GLU A 145 14.83 34.93 30.78
C GLU A 145 14.69 34.32 32.19
N ARG A 146 14.50 32.99 32.28
CA ARG A 146 14.51 32.25 33.55
C ARG A 146 15.82 32.46 34.33
N CYS A 147 16.97 32.48 33.66
CA CYS A 147 18.26 32.73 34.31
C CYS A 147 18.37 34.17 34.86
N HIS A 148 17.91 35.17 34.10
CA HIS A 148 17.89 36.57 34.55
C HIS A 148 16.98 36.74 35.77
N LEU A 149 15.77 36.17 35.74
CA LEU A 149 14.78 36.25 36.82
C LEU A 149 15.21 35.48 38.09
N ALA A 150 15.85 34.32 37.94
CA ALA A 150 16.29 33.48 39.06
C ALA A 150 17.69 33.85 39.60
N SER A 151 18.33 34.89 39.06
CA SER A 151 19.75 35.23 39.33
C SER A 151 20.70 34.03 39.14
N TYR A 152 20.39 33.14 38.19
CA TYR A 152 21.18 31.93 37.94
C TYR A 152 22.51 32.31 37.27
N PRO A 153 23.66 31.78 37.71
CA PRO A 153 24.98 32.20 37.21
C PRO A 153 25.20 31.78 35.75
N LEU A 154 24.85 32.68 34.83
CA LEU A 154 25.16 32.55 33.41
C LEU A 154 26.69 32.61 33.17
N PRO A 155 27.25 31.78 32.27
CA PRO A 155 28.63 31.94 31.81
C PRO A 155 28.86 33.35 31.28
N PRO A 156 30.06 33.94 31.47
CA PRO A 156 30.32 35.35 31.17
C PRO A 156 29.98 35.74 29.72
N THR A 157 29.77 37.04 29.50
CA THR A 157 29.41 37.61 28.19
C THR A 157 30.39 37.15 27.13
N ARG A 158 29.90 36.40 26.13
CA ARG A 158 30.76 35.73 25.16
C ARG A 158 31.45 36.78 24.28
N PRO A 159 32.77 36.68 24.03
CA PRO A 159 33.43 37.57 23.09
C PRO A 159 32.85 37.46 21.67
N PRO A 160 32.96 38.52 20.84
CA PRO A 160 32.49 38.52 19.46
C PRO A 160 33.21 37.43 18.64
N PHE A 161 32.55 36.93 17.59
CA PHE A 161 33.12 35.89 16.73
C PHE A 161 33.98 36.52 15.63
N ASP A 162 35.15 37.02 16.03
CA ASP A 162 36.10 37.69 15.15
C ASP A 162 37.12 36.67 14.59
N PHE A 163 36.97 36.30 13.31
CA PHE A 163 37.91 35.43 12.61
C PHE A 163 39.33 36.03 12.51
N SER A 164 39.46 37.36 12.61
CA SER A 164 40.75 38.08 12.64
C SER A 164 41.53 37.83 13.93
N ARG A 165 40.88 37.28 14.97
CA ARG A 165 41.45 37.02 16.30
C ARG A 165 41.28 35.55 16.69
N PRO A 166 41.99 34.60 16.04
CA PRO A 166 41.83 33.17 16.28
C PRO A 166 42.04 32.76 17.75
N ALA A 167 42.88 33.48 18.50
CA ALA A 167 43.07 33.29 19.94
C ALA A 167 41.81 33.52 20.79
N LEU A 168 40.86 34.35 20.33
CA LEU A 168 39.56 34.54 20.98
C LEU A 168 38.51 33.53 20.52
N LEU A 169 38.72 32.89 19.36
CA LEU A 169 37.75 32.00 18.73
C LEU A 169 37.52 30.73 19.57
N VAL A 170 38.59 30.14 20.12
CA VAL A 170 38.49 28.96 21.01
C VAL A 170 37.73 29.28 22.32
N PRO A 171 38.08 30.31 23.11
CA PRO A 171 37.25 30.77 24.24
C PRO A 171 35.81 31.12 23.86
N ALA A 172 35.59 31.79 22.72
CA ALA A 172 34.26 32.12 22.23
C ALA A 172 33.41 30.88 21.94
N LEU A 173 34.02 29.82 21.41
CA LEU A 173 33.35 28.55 21.07
C LEU A 173 33.09 27.71 22.33
N HIS A 174 34.08 27.61 23.23
CA HIS A 174 33.91 26.96 24.55
C HIS A 174 32.76 27.59 25.36
N LEU A 175 32.72 28.93 25.50
CA LEU A 175 31.62 29.62 26.20
C LEU A 175 30.26 29.54 25.46
N ARG A 176 30.25 29.21 24.16
CA ARG A 176 29.02 28.90 23.42
C ARG A 176 28.54 27.49 23.74
N ILE A 177 29.42 26.49 23.67
CA ILE A 177 29.08 25.10 24.01
C ILE A 177 28.62 25.03 25.46
N LEU A 178 29.39 25.56 26.42
CA LEU A 178 29.02 25.53 27.85
C LEU A 178 27.63 26.12 28.12
N ARG A 179 27.25 27.23 27.48
CA ARG A 179 25.92 27.83 27.66
C ARG A 179 24.81 27.04 26.95
N ILE A 180 25.11 26.39 25.82
CA ILE A 180 24.19 25.44 25.15
C ILE A 180 24.01 24.19 26.03
N SER A 181 25.09 23.68 26.61
CA SER A 181 25.11 22.46 27.41
C SER A 181 24.33 22.63 28.71
N GLN A 182 24.52 23.76 29.41
CA GLN A 182 23.71 24.15 30.57
C GLN A 182 22.22 24.34 30.23
N TRP A 183 21.90 24.92 29.07
CA TRP A 183 20.52 25.03 28.59
C TRP A 183 19.89 23.64 28.40
N LEU A 184 20.57 22.74 27.69
CA LEU A 184 20.14 21.35 27.48
C LEU A 184 20.03 20.57 28.80
N ALA A 185 20.96 20.77 29.75
CA ALA A 185 20.92 20.16 31.08
C ALA A 185 19.71 20.62 31.89
N SER A 186 19.37 21.92 31.80
CA SER A 186 18.26 22.53 32.54
C SER A 186 16.89 22.19 31.96
N LEU A 187 16.81 21.82 30.68
CA LEU A 187 15.55 21.60 29.97
C LEU A 187 15.54 20.26 29.24
N SER A 188 14.67 19.38 29.73
CA SER A 188 14.14 18.25 29.00
C SER A 188 13.30 18.74 27.80
N LEU A 189 13.94 19.23 26.74
CA LEU A 189 13.32 19.92 25.59
C LEU A 189 12.12 19.16 25.01
N PHE A 190 12.27 17.85 24.82
CA PHE A 190 11.22 16.99 24.29
C PHE A 190 9.99 16.90 25.22
N LYS A 191 10.20 16.95 26.55
CA LYS A 191 9.12 17.07 27.54
C LYS A 191 8.52 18.49 27.55
N GLU A 192 9.31 19.56 27.42
CA GLU A 192 8.76 20.93 27.32
C GLU A 192 7.87 21.07 26.07
N ALA A 193 8.32 20.54 24.92
CA ALA A 193 7.54 20.46 23.69
C ALA A 193 6.23 19.69 23.88
N TRP A 194 6.28 18.45 24.37
CA TRP A 194 5.07 17.64 24.55
C TRP A 194 4.13 18.16 25.65
N MET A 195 4.63 18.79 26.72
CA MET A 195 3.77 19.37 27.76
C MET A 195 2.92 20.55 27.27
N GLU A 196 3.38 21.35 26.29
CA GLU A 196 2.53 22.39 25.67
C GLU A 196 1.54 21.80 24.64
N VAL A 197 1.92 20.68 23.99
CA VAL A 197 1.06 19.96 23.03
C VAL A 197 -0.12 19.27 23.70
N ILE A 198 0.08 18.70 24.90
CA ILE A 198 -0.92 17.94 25.68
C ILE A 198 -1.61 18.81 26.75
N LYS A 199 -1.50 20.14 26.62
CA LYS A 199 -1.94 21.12 27.63
C LYS A 199 -3.45 21.34 27.62
N ASP A 200 -4.00 21.57 26.42
CA ASP A 200 -5.40 21.90 26.19
C ASP A 200 -5.98 20.97 25.11
N ALA A 201 -7.28 20.67 25.16
CA ALA A 201 -7.91 19.74 24.21
C ALA A 201 -7.86 20.25 22.76
N THR A 202 -7.94 21.57 22.56
CA THR A 202 -7.75 22.22 21.24
C THR A 202 -6.33 22.00 20.65
N SER A 203 -5.28 22.00 21.48
CA SER A 203 -3.92 21.61 21.05
C SER A 203 -3.85 20.11 20.75
N TRP A 204 -4.48 19.28 21.60
CA TRP A 204 -4.49 17.83 21.41
C TRP A 204 -5.21 17.39 20.12
N TRP A 205 -6.21 18.12 19.64
CA TRP A 205 -7.06 17.76 18.49
C TRP A 205 -6.30 17.45 17.19
N TRP A 206 -5.12 18.06 16.95
CA TRP A 206 -4.27 17.75 15.80
C TRP A 206 -3.20 16.69 16.12
N SER A 207 -2.61 16.77 17.31
CA SER A 207 -1.55 15.86 17.76
C SER A 207 -2.08 14.46 18.10
N SER A 208 -3.37 14.32 18.41
CA SER A 208 -4.04 13.03 18.51
C SER A 208 -4.13 12.34 17.14
N GLU A 209 -4.54 13.04 16.09
CA GLU A 209 -4.75 12.47 14.75
C GLU A 209 -3.46 11.89 14.15
N ILE A 210 -2.31 12.56 14.35
CA ILE A 210 -1.01 12.02 13.94
C ILE A 210 -0.58 10.81 14.80
N CYS A 211 -1.03 10.71 16.05
CA CYS A 211 -0.80 9.53 16.88
C CYS A 211 -1.75 8.37 16.52
N ILE A 212 -3.03 8.64 16.19
CA ILE A 212 -3.98 7.63 15.70
C ILE A 212 -3.49 7.02 14.39
N ILE A 213 -3.04 7.84 13.42
CA ILE A 213 -2.52 7.30 12.16
C ILE A 213 -1.21 6.54 12.37
N ALA A 214 -0.32 6.98 13.29
CA ALA A 214 0.92 6.29 13.58
C ALA A 214 0.72 4.93 14.26
N VAL A 215 -0.14 4.84 15.28
CA VAL A 215 -0.47 3.60 16.00
C VAL A 215 -1.28 2.64 15.13
N GLY A 216 -2.31 3.15 14.46
CA GLY A 216 -3.27 2.35 13.69
C GLY A 216 -2.83 2.15 12.25
N ALA A 217 -3.30 3.03 11.37
CA ALA A 217 -3.24 2.84 9.93
C ALA A 217 -1.82 2.62 9.41
N TRP A 218 -0.86 3.46 9.85
CA TRP A 218 0.50 3.47 9.32
C TRP A 218 1.36 2.32 9.86
N ALA A 219 1.35 2.03 11.17
CA ALA A 219 2.13 0.90 11.69
C ALA A 219 1.65 -0.45 11.11
N LEU A 220 0.33 -0.65 10.92
CA LEU A 220 -0.17 -1.82 10.21
C LEU A 220 0.20 -1.79 8.71
N PHE A 221 0.10 -0.64 8.03
CA PHE A 221 0.47 -0.52 6.62
C PHE A 221 1.95 -0.84 6.38
N LEU A 222 2.84 -0.29 7.21
CA LEU A 222 4.27 -0.60 7.24
C LEU A 222 4.49 -2.11 7.36
N ARG A 223 3.85 -2.78 8.33
CA ARG A 223 3.93 -4.23 8.54
C ARG A 223 3.53 -5.01 7.28
N HIS A 224 2.31 -4.81 6.79
CA HIS A 224 1.74 -5.62 5.71
C HIS A 224 2.46 -5.38 4.37
N GLU A 225 2.80 -4.14 4.01
CA GLU A 225 3.53 -3.89 2.76
C GLU A 225 5.00 -4.27 2.84
N ALA A 226 5.64 -4.18 4.00
CA ALA A 226 7.00 -4.67 4.15
C ALA A 226 7.10 -6.20 4.14
N GLU A 227 6.09 -6.91 4.62
CA GLU A 227 5.98 -8.37 4.43
C GLU A 227 5.82 -8.69 2.94
N ARG A 228 4.81 -8.09 2.30
CA ARG A 228 4.42 -8.33 0.90
C ARG A 228 5.49 -7.94 -0.13
N LEU A 229 6.19 -6.83 0.09
CA LEU A 229 7.29 -6.34 -0.76
C LEU A 229 8.68 -6.71 -0.24
N ARG A 230 8.75 -7.45 0.88
CA ARG A 230 9.98 -7.92 1.56
C ARG A 230 10.98 -6.80 1.87
N ILE A 231 10.47 -5.68 2.39
CA ILE A 231 11.28 -4.53 2.80
C ILE A 231 11.94 -4.84 4.16
N PRO A 232 13.27 -4.95 4.26
CA PRO A 232 13.95 -5.28 5.51
C PRO A 232 13.94 -4.10 6.49
N HIS A 233 13.99 -4.40 7.80
CA HIS A 233 14.16 -3.43 8.89
C HIS A 233 13.06 -2.35 8.98
N VAL A 234 11.79 -2.73 8.79
CA VAL A 234 10.61 -1.84 8.85
C VAL A 234 10.62 -0.90 10.07
N TRP A 235 11.03 -1.42 11.23
CA TRP A 235 11.16 -0.66 12.48
C TRP A 235 12.06 0.58 12.36
N THR A 236 13.05 0.61 11.45
CA THR A 236 13.89 1.79 11.23
C THR A 236 13.12 2.96 10.60
N VAL A 237 12.11 2.65 9.80
CA VAL A 237 11.19 3.64 9.21
C VAL A 237 10.30 4.22 10.30
N MET A 238 9.72 3.36 11.16
CA MET A 238 8.93 3.80 12.29
C MET A 238 9.76 4.64 13.28
N ALA A 239 10.97 4.17 13.63
CA ALA A 239 11.89 4.92 14.50
C ALA A 239 12.30 6.28 13.91
N LEU A 240 12.57 6.36 12.60
CA LEU A 240 12.80 7.64 11.93
C LEU A 240 11.57 8.57 12.01
N GLY A 241 10.36 8.00 11.97
CA GLY A 241 9.12 8.72 12.20
C GLY A 241 9.02 9.30 13.61
N GLN A 242 9.34 8.51 14.64
CA GLN A 242 9.30 8.97 16.04
C GLN A 242 10.42 9.97 16.42
N LEU A 243 11.56 9.96 15.70
CA LEU A 243 12.75 10.76 16.04
C LEU A 243 12.95 12.02 15.17
N VAL A 244 12.34 12.09 13.99
CA VAL A 244 12.51 13.21 13.04
C VAL A 244 11.17 13.82 12.64
N ALA A 245 10.36 13.09 11.86
CA ALA A 245 9.03 13.51 11.41
C ALA A 245 8.29 12.30 10.81
N ILE A 246 7.02 12.13 11.14
CA ILE A 246 6.20 11.02 10.66
C ILE A 246 5.96 11.16 9.15
N SER A 247 5.72 12.38 8.65
CA SER A 247 5.57 12.66 7.21
C SER A 247 6.85 12.40 6.41
N PHE A 248 8.04 12.68 6.95
CA PHE A 248 9.31 12.37 6.30
C PHE A 248 9.49 10.85 6.15
N ALA A 249 9.27 10.09 7.23
CA ALA A 249 9.37 8.64 7.21
C ALA A 249 8.27 7.98 6.34
N PHE A 250 7.05 8.51 6.37
CA PHE A 250 5.93 8.08 5.51
C PHE A 250 6.27 8.23 4.02
N ASN A 251 6.82 9.39 3.63
CA ASN A 251 7.21 9.64 2.24
C ASN A 251 8.41 8.79 1.80
N LEU A 252 9.41 8.58 2.66
CA LEU A 252 10.51 7.66 2.37
C LEU A 252 10.04 6.19 2.27
N PHE A 253 9.04 5.78 3.04
CA PHE A 253 8.43 4.45 2.90
C PHE A 253 7.71 4.30 1.57
N ASN A 254 6.87 5.29 1.18
CA ASN A 254 6.18 5.26 -0.10
C ASN A 254 7.17 5.25 -1.28
N LEU A 255 8.29 5.97 -1.14
CA LEU A 255 9.40 5.89 -2.11
C LEU A 255 10.00 4.47 -2.18
N ALA A 256 10.24 3.81 -1.04
CA ALA A 256 10.69 2.42 -1.00
C ALA A 256 9.69 1.44 -1.62
N VAL A 257 8.39 1.61 -1.32
CA VAL A 257 7.27 0.85 -1.92
C VAL A 257 7.28 1.02 -3.44
N ILE A 258 7.46 2.25 -3.95
CA ILE A 258 7.51 2.52 -5.39
C ILE A 258 8.75 1.88 -6.04
N TYR A 259 9.94 1.99 -5.45
CA TYR A 259 11.14 1.32 -5.99
C TYR A 259 11.00 -0.21 -5.96
N ARG A 260 10.35 -0.80 -4.94
CA ARG A 260 10.07 -2.23 -4.88
C ARG A 260 9.03 -2.67 -5.91
N LEU A 261 7.88 -2.00 -5.97
CA LEU A 261 6.82 -2.26 -6.96
C LEU A 261 7.36 -2.16 -8.39
N ASP A 262 8.15 -1.13 -8.69
CA ASP A 262 8.87 -0.95 -9.95
C ASP A 262 9.74 -2.19 -10.26
N THR A 263 10.59 -2.66 -9.33
CA THR A 263 11.37 -3.88 -9.57
C THR A 263 10.54 -5.16 -9.76
N THR A 264 9.43 -5.34 -9.05
CA THR A 264 8.60 -6.55 -9.16
C THR A 264 7.69 -6.54 -10.39
N ASP A 265 7.09 -5.39 -10.72
CA ASP A 265 6.24 -5.24 -11.89
C ASP A 265 7.08 -5.23 -13.17
N LEU A 266 8.28 -4.61 -13.17
CA LEU A 266 9.25 -4.72 -14.27
C LEU A 266 9.78 -6.14 -14.46
N LEU A 267 9.87 -6.96 -13.39
CA LEU A 267 10.25 -8.36 -13.53
C LEU A 267 9.15 -9.15 -14.26
N SER A 268 7.87 -8.99 -13.91
CA SER A 268 6.78 -9.58 -14.70
C SER A 268 6.68 -9.00 -16.12
N ALA A 269 6.86 -7.69 -16.30
CA ALA A 269 6.87 -7.08 -17.63
C ALA A 269 8.13 -7.43 -18.47
N ARG A 270 9.11 -8.14 -17.88
CA ARG A 270 10.29 -8.71 -18.55
C ARG A 270 10.28 -10.23 -18.67
N SER A 271 9.51 -10.99 -17.88
CA SER A 271 9.12 -12.34 -18.29
C SER A 271 8.24 -12.28 -19.53
N ASP A 272 7.40 -11.25 -19.58
CA ASP A 272 6.44 -10.98 -20.64
C ASP A 272 7.04 -9.96 -21.64
N THR A 273 8.26 -10.19 -22.14
CA THR A 273 8.91 -9.23 -23.06
C THR A 273 7.98 -8.90 -24.24
N ILE A 274 7.85 -7.59 -24.56
CA ILE A 274 7.06 -6.94 -25.64
C ILE A 274 5.90 -6.02 -25.15
N PHE A 275 5.70 -5.71 -23.86
CA PHE A 275 4.53 -4.89 -23.39
C PHE A 275 4.75 -3.38 -23.05
N LYS A 276 5.29 -2.55 -23.96
CA LYS A 276 5.30 -1.06 -23.87
C LYS A 276 3.99 -0.38 -24.36
N ALA A 277 2.87 -0.52 -23.66
CA ALA A 277 1.59 0.07 -24.08
C ALA A 277 1.43 1.56 -23.65
N LYS A 278 1.52 2.51 -24.61
CA LYS A 278 1.61 3.97 -24.36
C LYS A 278 0.28 4.70 -24.10
N HIS A 279 -0.88 4.05 -24.24
CA HIS A 279 -2.18 4.60 -23.83
C HIS A 279 -3.05 3.47 -23.31
N ARG A 280 -3.86 3.74 -22.29
CA ARG A 280 -4.69 2.74 -21.59
C ARG A 280 -6.05 3.35 -21.28
N VAL A 281 -7.06 2.93 -22.04
CA VAL A 281 -8.46 3.40 -21.90
C VAL A 281 -9.37 2.17 -21.75
N ILE A 282 -10.30 2.20 -20.80
CA ILE A 282 -11.33 1.16 -20.72
C ILE A 282 -12.36 1.44 -21.83
N ARG A 283 -12.43 0.55 -22.82
CA ARG A 283 -13.48 0.60 -23.85
C ARG A 283 -14.64 -0.31 -23.43
N PRO A 284 -15.86 -0.04 -23.94
CA PRO A 284 -16.86 -1.08 -24.06
C PRO A 284 -16.24 -2.33 -24.70
N LEU A 285 -16.58 -3.50 -24.18
CA LEU A 285 -16.89 -4.59 -25.10
C LEU A 285 -18.05 -4.09 -25.97
N GLU A 286 -17.87 -4.13 -27.29
CA GLU A 286 -18.98 -3.89 -28.22
C GLU A 286 -19.94 -5.07 -28.07
N ASP A 287 -21.19 -4.78 -27.74
CA ASP A 287 -22.24 -5.80 -27.61
C ASP A 287 -22.63 -6.23 -29.03
N ASP A 288 -21.85 -7.14 -29.63
CA ASP A 288 -22.07 -7.68 -30.99
C ASP A 288 -23.44 -8.38 -31.14
N ALA A 289 -24.11 -8.64 -30.01
CA ALA A 289 -25.56 -8.84 -29.92
C ALA A 289 -26.31 -7.53 -30.23
N ALA A 290 -26.22 -7.08 -31.49
CA ALA A 290 -27.09 -6.02 -31.99
C ALA A 290 -28.55 -6.50 -31.99
N ASP A 291 -29.47 -5.66 -31.50
CA ASP A 291 -30.93 -5.82 -31.68
C ASP A 291 -31.38 -5.61 -33.14
N SER A 292 -30.51 -5.90 -34.11
CA SER A 292 -30.91 -6.15 -35.48
C SER A 292 -31.62 -7.51 -35.51
N PRO A 293 -32.87 -7.62 -36.01
CA PRO A 293 -33.39 -8.93 -36.37
C PRO A 293 -32.39 -9.59 -37.34
N PRO A 294 -32.17 -10.92 -37.25
CA PRO A 294 -31.10 -11.59 -37.98
C PRO A 294 -31.17 -11.18 -39.44
N LYS A 295 -30.16 -10.46 -39.91
CA LYS A 295 -30.19 -9.85 -41.24
C LYS A 295 -30.20 -11.01 -42.23
N ILE A 296 -31.38 -11.29 -42.80
CA ILE A 296 -31.57 -12.30 -43.82
C ILE A 296 -30.86 -11.79 -45.06
N TRP A 297 -29.56 -12.07 -45.13
CA TRP A 297 -28.84 -12.14 -46.37
C TRP A 297 -29.58 -13.20 -47.20
N PRO A 298 -30.15 -12.86 -48.37
CA PRO A 298 -30.65 -13.89 -49.26
C PRO A 298 -29.48 -14.82 -49.56
N GLN A 299 -29.68 -16.14 -49.39
CA GLN A 299 -28.66 -17.11 -49.75
C GLN A 299 -28.35 -16.91 -51.24
N SER A 300 -27.10 -16.57 -51.56
CA SER A 300 -26.67 -16.46 -52.94
C SER A 300 -26.82 -17.82 -53.61
N GLU A 301 -27.60 -17.89 -54.70
CA GLU A 301 -28.04 -19.13 -55.37
C GLU A 301 -26.91 -19.88 -56.12
N HIS A 302 -25.67 -19.79 -55.67
CA HIS A 302 -24.50 -20.45 -56.26
C HIS A 302 -23.97 -21.63 -55.43
N GLU A 303 -24.52 -21.87 -54.24
CA GLU A 303 -24.07 -22.96 -53.34
C GLU A 303 -25.01 -24.19 -53.36
N ARG A 304 -25.67 -24.46 -54.50
CA ARG A 304 -26.54 -25.63 -54.71
C ARG A 304 -26.31 -26.46 -55.99
N LEU A 305 -25.29 -26.14 -56.79
CA LEU A 305 -24.96 -26.87 -58.03
C LEU A 305 -23.46 -27.19 -58.13
N ALA A 306 -22.96 -28.01 -57.20
CA ALA A 306 -21.53 -28.38 -57.11
C ALA A 306 -21.23 -29.87 -56.85
N GLU A 307 -22.20 -30.78 -57.03
CA GLU A 307 -21.97 -32.25 -56.91
C GLU A 307 -22.27 -33.00 -58.23
N ALA A 308 -21.45 -32.82 -59.27
CA ALA A 308 -21.55 -33.62 -60.49
C ALA A 308 -20.24 -33.76 -61.31
N ARG A 309 -19.39 -34.73 -60.93
CA ARG A 309 -18.36 -35.36 -61.79
C ARG A 309 -17.18 -34.41 -62.20
N PRO A 310 -16.27 -34.78 -63.12
CA PRO A 310 -15.04 -35.45 -62.66
C PRO A 310 -13.73 -34.80 -63.19
N TRP A 311 -12.71 -34.75 -62.34
CA TRP A 311 -11.39 -34.24 -62.73
C TRP A 311 -10.68 -35.16 -63.73
N ARG A 312 -10.36 -34.62 -64.91
CA ARG A 312 -9.60 -35.29 -65.97
C ARG A 312 -8.15 -34.82 -65.93
N VAL A 313 -7.20 -35.75 -65.84
CA VAL A 313 -5.76 -35.45 -65.94
C VAL A 313 -5.41 -35.09 -67.40
N SER A 314 -4.62 -34.03 -67.58
CA SER A 314 -3.95 -33.70 -68.84
C SER A 314 -2.43 -33.69 -68.63
N ILE A 315 -1.70 -34.34 -69.54
CA ILE A 315 -0.24 -34.37 -69.60
C ILE A 315 0.19 -33.45 -70.75
N ALA A 316 1.23 -32.64 -70.55
CA ALA A 316 1.85 -31.84 -71.60
C ALA A 316 3.38 -31.81 -71.45
N LEU A 317 4.09 -32.05 -72.56
CA LEU A 317 5.54 -32.12 -72.69
C LEU A 317 5.89 -32.12 -74.20
N PRO A 318 7.11 -31.76 -74.63
CA PRO A 318 7.92 -30.57 -74.33
C PRO A 318 8.05 -29.66 -75.58
N ARG A 319 8.84 -28.57 -75.52
CA ARG A 319 9.49 -27.99 -76.72
C ARG A 319 10.79 -27.24 -76.38
N THR A 320 11.59 -26.93 -77.39
CA THR A 320 13.03 -26.61 -77.33
C THR A 320 13.40 -25.44 -78.25
N ALA A 321 14.63 -24.92 -78.11
CA ALA A 321 15.35 -23.98 -79.00
C ALA A 321 14.84 -22.53 -79.06
N ASP A 322 15.67 -21.50 -79.27
CA ASP A 322 17.16 -21.38 -79.18
C ASP A 322 17.55 -19.89 -78.99
N ASP A 323 18.84 -19.63 -78.73
CA ASP A 323 19.65 -18.39 -78.88
C ASP A 323 19.01 -16.98 -78.96
N ASP A 324 19.47 -16.06 -78.09
CA ASP A 324 20.38 -14.96 -78.51
C ASP A 324 21.05 -14.23 -77.31
N ALA A 325 22.16 -13.50 -77.55
CA ALA A 325 22.99 -12.82 -76.55
C ALA A 325 23.64 -11.52 -77.13
N PRO A 326 24.44 -10.69 -76.41
CA PRO A 326 24.82 -10.62 -74.99
C PRO A 326 24.16 -9.38 -74.30
N ALA A 327 24.62 -8.65 -73.26
CA ALA A 327 25.86 -8.54 -72.44
C ALA A 327 25.46 -7.95 -71.04
N ALA A 328 26.32 -7.55 -70.08
CA ALA A 328 27.79 -7.46 -69.95
C ALA A 328 28.22 -7.76 -68.48
N ALA A 329 29.51 -7.92 -68.21
CA ALA A 329 30.01 -8.50 -66.96
C ALA A 329 30.38 -7.51 -65.84
N TRP A 330 30.18 -7.93 -64.58
CA TRP A 330 30.97 -7.52 -63.40
C TRP A 330 31.23 -8.74 -62.50
N PRO A 331 32.45 -8.94 -61.95
CA PRO A 331 32.78 -10.13 -61.17
C PRO A 331 32.43 -9.98 -59.68
N SER A 332 31.90 -11.05 -59.07
CA SER A 332 31.88 -11.23 -57.61
C SER A 332 32.12 -12.70 -57.25
N SER A 333 32.62 -12.95 -56.05
CA SER A 333 33.31 -14.21 -55.69
C SER A 333 32.38 -15.42 -55.61
N SER A 334 32.81 -16.52 -56.21
CA SER A 334 32.18 -17.82 -56.09
C SER A 334 32.39 -18.43 -54.69
N MET A 335 31.29 -18.70 -53.99
CA MET A 335 31.23 -19.82 -53.03
C MET A 335 30.61 -21.04 -53.74
N PRO A 336 31.05 -22.26 -53.41
CA PRO A 336 30.52 -23.46 -54.06
C PRO A 336 29.05 -23.70 -53.68
N PRO A 337 28.20 -24.16 -54.61
CA PRO A 337 26.80 -24.46 -54.33
C PRO A 337 26.70 -25.68 -53.41
N THR A 338 26.24 -25.49 -52.18
CA THR A 338 25.93 -26.59 -51.27
C THR A 338 24.71 -27.36 -51.77
N PRO A 339 24.75 -28.71 -51.86
CA PRO A 339 23.65 -29.48 -52.41
C PRO A 339 22.44 -29.43 -51.46
N ARG A 340 21.31 -28.89 -51.94
CA ARG A 340 20.01 -28.99 -51.26
C ARG A 340 19.50 -30.43 -51.23
N ARG A 341 20.05 -31.26 -50.34
CA ARG A 341 19.34 -32.45 -49.85
C ARG A 341 18.11 -31.96 -49.08
N SER A 342 16.93 -32.45 -49.45
CA SER A 342 15.75 -32.34 -48.60
C SER A 342 16.03 -33.04 -47.26
N PRO A 343 15.58 -32.48 -46.11
CA PRO A 343 15.74 -33.14 -44.83
C PRO A 343 14.97 -34.46 -44.83
N SER A 344 15.57 -35.52 -44.29
CA SER A 344 14.92 -36.82 -44.16
C SER A 344 13.68 -36.72 -43.27
N PRO A 345 12.56 -37.41 -43.59
CA PRO A 345 11.26 -37.20 -42.94
C PRO A 345 11.17 -37.63 -41.45
N ASN A 346 12.27 -38.10 -40.85
CA ASN A 346 12.35 -38.62 -39.49
C ASN A 346 13.04 -37.65 -38.50
N VAL A 347 13.06 -36.34 -38.77
CA VAL A 347 13.60 -35.35 -37.81
C VAL A 347 12.66 -35.22 -36.60
N ARG A 348 13.08 -35.79 -35.47
CA ARG A 348 12.42 -35.61 -34.16
C ARG A 348 12.58 -34.15 -33.71
N LEU A 349 11.49 -33.41 -33.59
CA LEU A 349 11.48 -32.06 -33.02
C LEU A 349 11.41 -32.15 -31.49
N ILE A 350 12.59 -32.19 -30.86
CA ILE A 350 12.73 -32.04 -29.41
C ILE A 350 12.61 -30.55 -29.09
N ASN A 351 11.64 -30.19 -28.24
CA ASN A 351 11.45 -28.84 -27.74
C ASN A 351 11.81 -28.78 -26.26
N THR A 352 12.98 -28.19 -25.96
CA THR A 352 13.48 -27.95 -24.61
C THR A 352 13.09 -26.57 -24.10
N ARG A 353 12.22 -26.50 -23.10
CA ARG A 353 11.79 -25.25 -22.46
C ARG A 353 12.35 -25.15 -21.04
N LEU A 354 13.48 -24.45 -20.90
CA LEU A 354 14.01 -24.06 -19.59
C LEU A 354 13.19 -22.90 -19.02
N THR A 355 12.63 -23.07 -17.83
CA THR A 355 11.95 -22.01 -17.07
C THR A 355 12.67 -21.78 -15.74
N VAL A 356 13.09 -20.53 -15.49
CA VAL A 356 13.92 -20.16 -14.33
C VAL A 356 13.12 -19.28 -13.37
N GLN A 357 12.59 -19.89 -12.31
CA GLN A 357 11.80 -19.23 -11.28
C GLN A 357 12.67 -18.88 -10.06
N ARG A 358 13.20 -17.65 -10.04
CA ARG A 358 13.92 -17.09 -8.88
C ARG A 358 12.93 -16.66 -7.79
N THR A 359 12.71 -17.52 -6.82
CA THR A 359 11.92 -17.23 -5.61
C THR A 359 12.84 -16.60 -4.56
N PRO A 360 12.65 -15.33 -4.14
CA PRO A 360 13.43 -14.77 -3.04
C PRO A 360 13.18 -15.56 -1.74
N LEU A 361 14.16 -15.58 -0.85
CA LEU A 361 14.09 -16.18 0.48
C LEU A 361 14.04 -15.10 1.57
N PRO A 362 13.69 -15.44 2.82
CA PRO A 362 13.78 -14.49 3.93
C PRO A 362 15.25 -14.03 4.16
N PRO A 363 15.48 -12.76 4.52
CA PRO A 363 16.82 -12.27 4.86
C PRO A 363 17.40 -13.01 6.07
N ARG A 364 18.72 -12.90 6.29
CA ARG A 364 19.34 -13.41 7.52
C ARG A 364 18.75 -12.65 8.75
N PRO A 365 18.29 -13.34 9.81
CA PRO A 365 17.65 -12.68 10.95
C PRO A 365 18.67 -11.84 11.73
N THR A 366 18.41 -10.53 11.79
CA THR A 366 19.24 -9.56 12.52
C THR A 366 18.91 -9.52 14.01
N PHE A 367 19.66 -8.74 14.78
CA PHE A 367 19.43 -8.60 16.23
C PHE A 367 17.98 -8.21 16.56
N MET A 368 17.40 -7.24 15.84
CA MET A 368 16.01 -6.82 16.08
C MET A 368 15.00 -7.89 15.65
N ASP A 369 15.33 -8.74 14.67
CA ASP A 369 14.48 -9.88 14.31
C ASP A 369 14.53 -10.99 15.38
N LYS A 370 15.65 -11.14 16.09
CA LYS A 370 15.74 -12.00 17.29
C LYS A 370 14.93 -11.43 18.46
N VAL A 371 14.95 -10.11 18.68
CA VAL A 371 14.07 -9.44 19.66
C VAL A 371 12.60 -9.63 19.30
N ALA A 372 12.25 -9.48 18.02
CA ALA A 372 10.91 -9.71 17.47
C ALA A 372 10.43 -11.15 17.71
N GLN A 373 11.26 -12.15 17.41
CA GLN A 373 10.98 -13.57 17.68
C GLN A 373 10.82 -13.85 19.17
N THR A 374 11.64 -13.26 20.04
CA THR A 374 11.48 -13.38 21.50
C THR A 374 10.15 -12.79 21.97
N MET A 375 9.78 -11.60 21.49
CA MET A 375 8.49 -10.98 21.81
C MET A 375 7.31 -11.85 21.34
N GLN A 376 7.38 -12.44 20.14
CA GLN A 376 6.37 -13.35 19.59
C GLN A 376 6.24 -14.67 20.38
N ARG A 377 7.32 -15.15 21.01
CA ARG A 377 7.27 -16.30 21.93
C ARG A 377 6.59 -15.95 23.25
N CYS A 378 6.81 -14.74 23.77
CA CYS A 378 6.21 -14.29 25.03
C CYS A 378 4.72 -13.91 24.88
N ILE A 379 4.33 -13.32 23.74
CA ILE A 379 2.97 -12.84 23.47
C ILE A 379 2.59 -13.30 22.06
N PRO A 380 1.69 -14.28 21.88
CA PRO A 380 1.30 -14.78 20.55
C PRO A 380 0.65 -13.69 19.68
N GLU A 381 0.88 -13.74 18.36
CA GLU A 381 0.49 -12.69 17.41
C GLU A 381 -1.01 -12.38 17.44
N MET A 382 -1.83 -13.44 17.56
CA MET A 382 -3.29 -13.36 17.63
C MET A 382 -3.82 -12.59 18.85
N VAL A 383 -2.99 -12.37 19.86
CA VAL A 383 -3.29 -11.56 21.06
C VAL A 383 -2.51 -10.24 21.02
N GLY A 384 -1.19 -10.31 20.78
CA GLY A 384 -0.28 -9.17 20.83
C GLY A 384 -0.61 -8.07 19.83
N MET A 385 -0.88 -8.41 18.56
CA MET A 385 -1.17 -7.40 17.53
C MET A 385 -2.46 -6.61 17.81
N PRO A 386 -3.61 -7.25 18.12
CA PRO A 386 -4.78 -6.54 18.63
C PRO A 386 -4.49 -5.73 19.90
N PHE A 387 -3.80 -6.33 20.88
CA PHE A 387 -3.52 -5.69 22.16
C PHE A 387 -2.70 -4.40 22.00
N PHE A 388 -1.60 -4.41 21.23
CA PHE A 388 -0.78 -3.21 21.03
C PHE A 388 -1.53 -2.11 20.26
N VAL A 389 -2.38 -2.46 19.29
CA VAL A 389 -3.23 -1.50 18.57
C VAL A 389 -4.29 -0.89 19.50
N PHE A 390 -5.03 -1.71 20.25
CA PHE A 390 -6.06 -1.22 21.17
C PHE A 390 -5.47 -0.44 22.36
N ALA A 391 -4.37 -0.90 22.95
CA ALA A 391 -3.69 -0.20 24.04
C ALA A 391 -3.09 1.14 23.57
N GLY A 392 -2.49 1.17 22.38
CA GLY A 392 -2.01 2.41 21.75
C GLY A 392 -3.13 3.41 21.50
N LEU A 393 -4.24 2.98 20.88
CA LEU A 393 -5.40 3.86 20.63
C LEU A 393 -6.06 4.32 21.95
N SER A 394 -6.16 3.45 22.96
CA SER A 394 -6.62 3.82 24.30
C SER A 394 -5.69 4.86 24.95
N SER A 395 -4.38 4.75 24.75
CA SER A 395 -3.40 5.72 25.23
C SER A 395 -3.46 7.08 24.51
N VAL A 396 -3.99 7.15 23.28
CA VAL A 396 -4.29 8.41 22.57
C VAL A 396 -5.62 9.01 23.04
N LEU A 397 -6.60 8.14 23.33
CA LEU A 397 -7.93 8.53 23.85
C LEU A 397 -7.89 9.10 25.25
N GLN A 398 -7.10 8.50 26.14
CA GLN A 398 -6.88 8.98 27.49
C GLN A 398 -5.94 10.19 27.48
N HIS A 399 -6.46 11.35 27.03
CA HIS A 399 -5.78 12.65 26.88
C HIS A 399 -4.56 12.76 27.82
N PRO A 400 -3.33 12.65 27.30
CA PRO A 400 -2.18 12.27 28.11
C PRO A 400 -1.77 13.38 29.07
N ASN A 401 -2.29 13.32 30.30
CA ASN A 401 -1.98 14.26 31.38
C ASN A 401 -0.55 14.16 31.95
N SER A 402 0.35 13.42 31.30
CA SER A 402 1.75 13.32 31.69
C SER A 402 2.65 12.88 30.54
N PHE A 403 3.89 13.37 30.56
CA PHE A 403 4.94 12.99 29.62
C PHE A 403 5.20 11.46 29.56
N THR A 404 5.04 10.74 30.68
CA THR A 404 5.21 9.28 30.70
C THR A 404 4.16 8.57 29.84
N LYS A 405 2.91 9.04 29.82
CA LYS A 405 1.87 8.50 28.92
C LYS A 405 2.21 8.77 27.46
N VAL A 406 2.75 9.94 27.13
CA VAL A 406 3.25 10.27 25.78
C VAL A 406 4.36 9.30 25.35
N MET A 407 5.35 9.04 26.21
CA MET A 407 6.42 8.07 25.90
C MET A 407 5.89 6.64 25.69
N VAL A 408 4.93 6.19 26.49
CA VAL A 408 4.27 4.88 26.32
C VAL A 408 3.48 4.82 25.00
N MET A 409 2.76 5.89 24.66
CA MET A 409 2.05 6.04 23.39
C MET A 409 2.98 5.89 22.16
N HIS A 410 4.17 6.51 22.17
CA HIS A 410 5.18 6.35 21.11
C HIS A 410 5.83 4.95 21.07
N GLY A 411 5.73 4.18 22.16
CA GLY A 411 6.18 2.78 22.22
C GLY A 411 5.33 1.85 21.34
N PHE A 412 4.00 2.01 21.32
CA PHE A 412 3.12 1.09 20.60
C PHE A 412 3.37 1.00 19.08
N PRO A 413 3.51 2.11 18.33
CA PRO A 413 3.87 2.06 16.90
C PRO A 413 5.19 1.31 16.66
N LEU A 414 6.18 1.51 17.54
CA LEU A 414 7.45 0.80 17.48
C LEU A 414 7.26 -0.70 17.72
N PHE A 415 6.54 -1.11 18.77
CA PHE A 415 6.24 -2.52 19.04
C PHE A 415 5.47 -3.18 17.89
N ILE A 416 4.47 -2.51 17.30
CA ILE A 416 3.71 -3.00 16.14
C ILE A 416 4.63 -3.18 14.90
N SER A 417 5.58 -2.27 14.68
CA SER A 417 6.56 -2.34 13.57
C SER A 417 7.72 -3.30 13.80
N LEU A 418 8.01 -3.63 15.07
CA LEU A 418 9.01 -4.61 15.50
C LEU A 418 8.43 -6.01 15.59
N TYR A 419 7.12 -6.14 15.81
CA TYR A 419 6.45 -7.43 15.87
C TYR A 419 6.71 -8.19 14.56
N PRO A 420 7.17 -9.45 14.59
CA PRO A 420 7.65 -10.09 13.37
C PRO A 420 6.49 -10.27 12.38
N ALA A 421 6.64 -9.70 11.18
CA ALA A 421 5.69 -9.87 10.07
C ALA A 421 5.93 -11.18 9.30
N TYR A 422 7.08 -11.83 9.54
CA TYR A 422 7.35 -13.16 9.03
C TYR A 422 6.47 -14.19 9.74
N HIS A 423 5.24 -14.38 9.25
CA HIS A 423 4.66 -15.71 9.27
C HIS A 423 5.71 -16.70 8.75
N GLU A 424 5.86 -17.83 9.43
CA GLU A 424 6.48 -18.98 8.80
C GLU A 424 5.76 -19.23 7.48
N LEU A 425 6.51 -19.51 6.41
CA LEU A 425 5.94 -19.90 5.12
C LEU A 425 5.31 -21.28 5.28
N ARG A 426 4.13 -21.32 5.93
CA ARG A 426 3.40 -22.53 6.27
C ARG A 426 3.23 -23.28 4.95
N PRO A 427 3.90 -24.44 4.76
CA PRO A 427 4.10 -25.02 3.45
C PRO A 427 2.72 -25.15 2.80
N ARG A 428 2.53 -24.44 1.69
CA ARG A 428 1.20 -24.18 1.11
C ARG A 428 0.65 -25.51 0.64
N SER A 429 -0.10 -26.16 1.53
CA SER A 429 -0.46 -27.58 1.43
C SER A 429 -0.97 -27.84 0.02
N SER A 430 -0.23 -28.66 -0.72
CA SER A 430 -0.36 -28.89 -2.16
C SER A 430 -1.59 -29.72 -2.52
N ARG A 431 -2.64 -29.63 -1.69
CA ARG A 431 -3.97 -30.16 -1.97
C ARG A 431 -4.43 -29.52 -3.30
N PRO A 432 -4.59 -30.31 -4.37
CA PRO A 432 -4.81 -29.76 -5.71
C PRO A 432 -6.05 -28.87 -5.72
N PRO A 433 -6.04 -27.75 -6.46
CA PRO A 433 -7.14 -26.80 -6.45
C PRO A 433 -8.43 -27.51 -6.82
N SER A 434 -9.43 -27.45 -5.94
CA SER A 434 -10.70 -28.15 -6.12
C SER A 434 -11.28 -27.83 -7.50
N ARG A 435 -11.50 -28.90 -8.30
CA ARG A 435 -11.99 -28.90 -9.69
C ARG A 435 -12.81 -27.65 -9.99
N ARG A 436 -12.30 -26.77 -10.87
CA ARG A 436 -12.79 -25.40 -11.08
C ARG A 436 -14.31 -25.34 -10.94
N ALA A 437 -14.80 -24.58 -9.95
CA ALA A 437 -16.21 -24.25 -9.90
C ALA A 437 -16.62 -23.69 -11.26
N PRO A 438 -17.70 -24.18 -11.90
CA PRO A 438 -18.10 -23.71 -13.22
C PRO A 438 -18.28 -22.19 -13.18
N PHE A 439 -17.90 -21.51 -14.26
CA PHE A 439 -17.99 -20.05 -14.35
C PHE A 439 -19.43 -19.63 -14.03
N THR A 440 -19.62 -19.00 -12.88
CA THR A 440 -20.92 -18.43 -12.50
C THR A 440 -21.32 -17.44 -13.58
N ALA A 441 -22.48 -17.67 -14.20
CA ALA A 441 -22.98 -16.85 -15.29
C ALA A 441 -23.02 -15.36 -14.93
N SER A 442 -23.05 -14.51 -15.96
CA SER A 442 -22.93 -13.05 -15.84
C SER A 442 -23.78 -12.50 -14.70
N THR A 443 -23.14 -11.84 -13.73
CA THR A 443 -23.84 -11.42 -12.51
C THR A 443 -24.96 -10.44 -12.87
N PRO A 444 -26.20 -10.65 -12.40
CA PRO A 444 -27.33 -9.78 -12.70
C PRO A 444 -27.06 -8.34 -12.23
N LYS A 445 -27.79 -7.38 -12.81
CA LYS A 445 -27.59 -5.91 -12.72
C LYS A 445 -27.36 -5.40 -11.28
N LEU A 446 -26.12 -5.47 -10.81
CA LEU A 446 -25.71 -5.07 -9.45
C LEU A 446 -25.90 -3.57 -9.24
N ILE A 447 -26.63 -3.22 -8.18
CA ILE A 447 -26.86 -1.83 -7.76
C ILE A 447 -25.61 -1.29 -7.06
N THR A 448 -25.27 -0.01 -7.22
CA THR A 448 -24.10 0.63 -6.58
C THR A 448 -24.01 0.37 -5.07
N LYS A 449 -25.15 0.38 -4.36
CA LYS A 449 -25.24 0.01 -2.93
C LYS A 449 -24.76 -1.43 -2.67
N GLN A 450 -25.13 -2.40 -3.52
CA GLN A 450 -24.66 -3.79 -3.40
C GLN A 450 -23.17 -3.91 -3.71
N ILE A 451 -22.64 -3.12 -4.66
CA ILE A 451 -21.20 -3.07 -4.97
C ILE A 451 -20.42 -2.53 -3.77
N LEU A 452 -20.87 -1.44 -3.15
CA LEU A 452 -20.27 -0.87 -1.93
C LEU A 452 -20.37 -1.84 -0.73
N VAL A 453 -21.52 -2.47 -0.51
CA VAL A 453 -21.66 -3.52 0.53
C VAL A 453 -20.70 -4.69 0.26
N LYS A 454 -20.53 -5.12 -1.00
CA LYS A 454 -19.55 -6.16 -1.40
C LYS A 454 -18.09 -5.70 -1.32
N MET A 455 -17.83 -4.38 -1.31
CA MET A 455 -16.51 -3.81 -1.01
C MET A 455 -16.23 -3.75 0.49
N LEU A 456 -17.23 -3.60 1.34
CA LEU A 456 -17.07 -3.59 2.80
C LEU A 456 -17.14 -5.00 3.41
N SER A 457 -17.92 -5.92 2.83
CA SER A 457 -18.06 -7.29 3.31
C SER A 457 -16.73 -8.05 3.34
N ARG A 458 -16.56 -8.90 4.35
CA ARG A 458 -15.40 -9.81 4.51
C ARG A 458 -15.13 -10.58 3.21
N SER A 459 -13.87 -10.70 2.81
CA SER A 459 -13.52 -11.28 1.51
C SER A 459 -13.58 -12.81 1.50
N GLU A 460 -13.18 -13.45 2.60
CA GLU A 460 -13.34 -14.89 2.80
C GLU A 460 -14.01 -15.19 4.16
N PRO A 461 -15.21 -15.79 4.19
CA PRO A 461 -15.90 -16.10 5.45
C PRO A 461 -15.19 -17.19 6.26
N ARG A 462 -14.28 -17.97 5.64
CA ARG A 462 -13.49 -19.03 6.28
C ARG A 462 -12.28 -18.53 7.05
N ILE A 463 -11.79 -17.32 6.77
CA ILE A 463 -10.68 -16.72 7.53
C ILE A 463 -11.23 -16.18 8.85
N PRO A 464 -10.58 -16.42 10.01
CA PRO A 464 -11.00 -15.81 11.27
C PRO A 464 -10.94 -14.28 11.23
N VAL A 465 -11.82 -13.60 11.97
CA VAL A 465 -11.95 -12.13 11.94
C VAL A 465 -10.62 -11.43 12.22
N TRP A 466 -9.88 -11.91 13.22
CA TRP A 466 -8.56 -11.40 13.64
C TRP A 466 -7.40 -11.77 12.71
N LYS A 467 -7.65 -12.45 11.58
CA LYS A 467 -6.66 -12.70 10.52
C LYS A 467 -6.98 -11.96 9.22
N ASP A 468 -8.12 -11.30 9.14
CA ASP A 468 -8.56 -10.56 7.96
C ASP A 468 -8.06 -9.11 8.07
N ALA A 469 -6.92 -8.80 7.43
CA ALA A 469 -6.31 -7.46 7.41
C ALA A 469 -7.33 -6.35 7.05
N LYS A 470 -8.28 -6.66 6.17
CA LYS A 470 -9.37 -5.77 5.79
C LYS A 470 -10.24 -5.35 6.97
N VAL A 471 -10.52 -6.27 7.90
CA VAL A 471 -11.34 -5.98 9.09
C VAL A 471 -10.59 -5.08 10.08
N TYR A 472 -9.27 -5.27 10.25
CA TYR A 472 -8.46 -4.32 11.02
C TYR A 472 -8.52 -2.91 10.42
N TYR A 473 -8.28 -2.76 9.11
CA TYR A 473 -8.33 -1.46 8.45
C TYR A 473 -9.74 -0.83 8.47
N LEU A 474 -10.80 -1.62 8.31
CA LEU A 474 -12.18 -1.13 8.40
C LEU A 474 -12.52 -0.71 9.84
N GLY A 475 -12.14 -1.50 10.84
CA GLY A 475 -12.30 -1.19 12.25
C GLY A 475 -11.53 0.06 12.67
N LEU A 476 -10.26 0.19 12.25
CA LEU A 476 -9.44 1.38 12.45
C LEU A 476 -10.05 2.62 11.78
N GLY A 477 -10.65 2.47 10.59
CA GLY A 477 -11.36 3.54 9.91
C GLY A 477 -12.56 4.04 10.72
N VAL A 478 -13.44 3.13 11.15
CA VAL A 478 -14.60 3.46 11.99
C VAL A 478 -14.18 4.05 13.33
N ILE A 479 -13.20 3.46 14.01
CA ILE A 479 -12.66 3.98 15.27
C ILE A 479 -12.11 5.39 15.05
N SER A 480 -11.25 5.61 14.06
CA SER A 480 -10.68 6.94 13.76
C SER A 480 -11.77 8.01 13.56
N ILE A 481 -12.85 7.69 12.82
CA ILE A 481 -13.99 8.61 12.65
C ILE A 481 -14.67 8.91 13.99
N MET A 482 -14.92 7.91 14.83
CA MET A 482 -15.50 8.11 16.15
C MET A 482 -14.59 8.96 17.05
N LEU A 483 -13.27 8.76 17.00
CA LEU A 483 -12.31 9.53 17.79
C LEU A 483 -12.26 10.99 17.30
N ARG A 484 -12.24 11.19 15.98
CA ARG A 484 -12.25 12.50 15.34
C ARG A 484 -13.52 13.28 15.65
N LEU A 485 -14.68 12.62 15.59
CA LEU A 485 -15.96 13.19 15.97
C LEU A 485 -16.00 13.54 17.46
N TRP A 486 -15.59 12.63 18.35
CA TRP A 486 -15.55 12.85 19.80
C TRP A 486 -14.68 14.05 20.17
N LEU A 487 -13.45 14.13 19.64
CA LEU A 487 -12.55 15.26 19.90
C LEU A 487 -13.09 16.58 19.33
N THR A 488 -13.76 16.54 18.18
CA THR A 488 -14.40 17.74 17.59
C THR A 488 -15.59 18.21 18.43
N LEU A 489 -16.39 17.28 18.98
CA LEU A 489 -17.47 17.60 19.92
C LEU A 489 -16.92 18.16 21.23
N ALA A 490 -15.83 17.60 21.77
CA ALA A 490 -15.17 18.13 22.96
C ALA A 490 -14.73 19.59 22.77
N CYS A 491 -14.00 19.90 21.68
CA CYS A 491 -13.63 21.28 21.35
C CYS A 491 -14.85 22.19 21.10
N PHE A 492 -15.94 21.67 20.52
CA PHE A 492 -17.17 22.44 20.31
C PHE A 492 -17.91 22.75 21.63
N PHE A 493 -17.83 21.89 22.64
CA PHE A 493 -18.38 22.15 23.97
C PHE A 493 -17.47 23.03 24.84
N GLU A 494 -16.16 23.01 24.62
CA GLU A 494 -15.17 23.88 25.28
C GLU A 494 -15.25 25.36 24.84
N VAL A 495 -15.77 25.63 23.63
CA VAL A 495 -15.96 27.00 23.11
C VAL A 495 -17.22 27.63 23.70
N ASP A 496 -17.08 28.16 24.91
CA ASP A 496 -18.14 28.80 25.68
C ASP A 496 -18.74 30.05 25.01
N GLY A 497 -20.06 30.19 25.10
CA GLY A 497 -20.81 31.35 24.58
C GLY A 497 -22.26 31.03 24.21
N SER A 498 -23.17 31.97 24.52
CA SER A 498 -24.63 31.91 24.34
C SER A 498 -25.11 32.08 22.88
N ASN A 499 -24.21 31.99 21.90
CA ASN A 499 -24.52 32.20 20.49
C ASN A 499 -25.00 30.91 19.81
N SER A 500 -25.63 31.05 18.64
CA SER A 500 -26.20 29.93 17.87
C SER A 500 -25.18 28.83 17.52
N VAL A 501 -25.67 27.60 17.35
CA VAL A 501 -24.85 26.42 17.02
C VAL A 501 -23.93 26.66 15.81
N ALA A 502 -24.43 27.30 14.76
CA ALA A 502 -23.64 27.63 13.58
C ALA A 502 -22.50 28.62 13.89
N HIS A 503 -22.76 29.63 14.73
CA HIS A 503 -21.73 30.58 15.16
C HIS A 503 -20.69 29.90 16.08
N ARG A 504 -21.11 29.00 16.98
CA ARG A 504 -20.17 28.23 17.81
C ARG A 504 -19.31 27.27 16.96
N ALA A 505 -19.89 26.62 15.96
CA ALA A 505 -19.16 25.77 15.02
C ALA A 505 -18.13 26.57 14.21
N TRP A 506 -18.53 27.73 13.66
CA TRP A 506 -17.60 28.63 12.97
C TRP A 506 -16.48 29.12 13.89
N ARG A 507 -16.80 29.54 15.11
CA ARG A 507 -15.82 29.95 16.12
C ARG A 507 -14.88 28.82 16.53
N THR A 508 -15.36 27.58 16.58
CA THR A 508 -14.52 26.40 16.85
C THR A 508 -13.50 26.22 15.72
N ILE A 509 -13.93 26.32 14.46
CA ILE A 509 -13.03 26.22 13.28
C ILE A 509 -12.01 27.37 13.26
N THR A 510 -12.44 28.62 13.51
CA THR A 510 -11.54 29.79 13.48
C THR A 510 -10.63 29.89 14.70
N VAL A 511 -10.94 29.23 15.82
CA VAL A 511 -10.02 29.05 16.96
C VAL A 511 -9.02 27.93 16.70
N LEU A 512 -9.47 26.77 16.19
CA LEU A 512 -8.62 25.58 16.00
C LEU A 512 -7.42 25.80 15.08
N PHE A 513 -7.47 26.71 14.09
CA PHE A 513 -6.33 26.95 13.20
C PHE A 513 -5.23 27.82 13.86
N PRO A 514 -5.50 29.03 14.40
CA PRO A 514 -4.47 29.85 15.05
C PRO A 514 -3.88 29.23 16.31
N THR A 515 -4.69 28.58 17.17
CA THR A 515 -4.17 27.93 18.39
C THR A 515 -3.19 26.80 18.08
N THR A 516 -3.30 26.22 16.89
CA THR A 516 -2.51 25.10 16.43
C THR A 516 -1.24 25.56 15.71
N PHE A 517 -1.37 26.42 14.70
CA PHE A 517 -0.24 26.75 13.84
C PHE A 517 0.59 27.95 14.33
N LEU A 518 0.02 28.84 15.14
CA LEU A 518 0.64 30.13 15.50
C LEU A 518 0.97 30.30 16.98
N ARG A 519 0.39 29.49 17.88
CA ARG A 519 0.52 29.67 19.34
C ARG A 519 1.90 29.34 19.90
N HIS A 520 2.50 28.22 19.50
CA HIS A 520 3.79 27.77 20.03
C HIS A 520 4.51 26.86 19.03
N PRO A 521 5.80 27.08 18.71
CA PRO A 521 6.48 26.40 17.60
C PRO A 521 6.56 24.87 17.73
N ALA A 522 6.53 24.29 18.93
CA ALA A 522 6.46 22.82 19.06
C ALA A 522 5.10 22.27 18.59
N GLN A 523 4.00 22.96 18.90
CA GLN A 523 2.67 22.60 18.42
C GLN A 523 2.57 22.81 16.91
N SER A 524 3.11 23.91 16.38
CA SER A 524 3.23 24.17 14.94
C SER A 524 3.99 23.06 14.21
N SER A 525 5.06 22.52 14.83
CA SER A 525 5.86 21.43 14.27
C SER A 525 5.05 20.16 14.05
N ILE A 526 4.41 19.65 15.11
CA ILE A 526 3.61 18.41 15.07
C ILE A 526 2.38 18.58 14.16
N SER A 527 1.78 19.77 14.17
CA SER A 527 0.60 20.07 13.36
C SER A 527 0.94 20.22 11.87
N SER A 528 2.12 20.77 11.55
CA SER A 528 2.66 20.74 10.18
C SER A 528 2.98 19.31 9.76
N ASP A 529 3.58 18.50 10.63
CA ASP A 529 3.87 17.09 10.35
C ASP A 529 2.57 16.33 10.03
N HIS A 530 1.50 16.55 10.81
CA HIS A 530 0.18 15.99 10.53
C HIS A 530 -0.35 16.40 9.15
N VAL A 531 -0.32 17.69 8.79
CA VAL A 531 -0.80 18.16 7.48
C VAL A 531 0.03 17.56 6.35
N CYS A 532 1.35 17.45 6.52
CA CYS A 532 2.24 16.78 5.58
C CYS A 532 1.91 15.28 5.46
N VAL A 533 1.61 14.57 6.56
CA VAL A 533 1.14 13.17 6.53
C VAL A 533 -0.18 13.06 5.77
N ALA A 534 -1.19 13.85 6.11
CA ALA A 534 -2.53 13.77 5.51
C ALA A 534 -2.52 14.08 4.00
N LEU A 535 -1.74 15.07 3.57
CA LEU A 535 -1.52 15.38 2.16
C LEU A 535 -0.78 14.23 1.44
N SER A 536 0.28 13.70 2.04
CA SER A 536 1.08 12.62 1.47
C SER A 536 0.28 11.31 1.35
N ALA A 537 -0.56 11.01 2.35
CA ALA A 537 -1.49 9.89 2.33
C ALA A 537 -2.56 10.07 1.23
N SER A 538 -3.12 11.27 1.08
CA SER A 538 -4.08 11.57 0.03
C SER A 538 -3.49 11.41 -1.38
N ILE A 539 -2.24 11.87 -1.59
CA ILE A 539 -1.49 11.69 -2.84
C ILE A 539 -1.17 10.21 -3.10
N TYR A 540 -0.79 9.46 -2.06
CA TYR A 540 -0.55 8.01 -2.16
C TYR A 540 -1.83 7.25 -2.55
N VAL A 541 -2.95 7.50 -1.87
CA VAL A 541 -4.27 6.94 -2.19
C VAL A 541 -4.65 7.25 -3.64
N LEU A 542 -4.48 8.48 -4.09
CA LEU A 542 -4.84 8.92 -5.44
C LEU A 542 -4.00 8.21 -6.52
N ILE A 543 -2.67 8.15 -6.37
CA ILE A 543 -1.77 7.49 -7.31
C ILE A 543 -1.95 5.97 -7.30
N GLU A 544 -2.05 5.35 -6.13
CA GLU A 544 -2.08 3.90 -6.01
C GLU A 544 -3.46 3.30 -6.34
N SER A 545 -4.56 4.02 -6.08
CA SER A 545 -5.90 3.60 -6.49
C SER A 545 -6.01 3.42 -8.00
N GLY A 546 -5.40 4.30 -8.82
CA GLY A 546 -5.40 4.17 -10.27
C GLY A 546 -4.62 2.93 -10.75
N LEU A 547 -3.52 2.59 -10.08
CA LEU A 547 -2.76 1.37 -10.34
C LEU A 547 -3.59 0.12 -9.98
N TRP A 548 -4.30 0.13 -8.85
CA TRP A 548 -5.13 -1.00 -8.43
C TRP A 548 -6.42 -1.14 -9.24
N LEU A 549 -7.07 -0.05 -9.65
CA LEU A 549 -8.19 -0.06 -10.59
C LEU A 549 -7.76 -0.64 -11.95
N TRP A 550 -6.56 -0.29 -12.44
CA TRP A 550 -5.99 -0.93 -13.63
C TRP A 550 -5.72 -2.43 -13.41
N LYS A 551 -5.07 -2.83 -12.30
CA LYS A 551 -4.82 -4.25 -12.01
C LYS A 551 -6.11 -5.05 -11.81
N ALA A 552 -7.18 -4.43 -11.28
CA ALA A 552 -8.51 -5.01 -11.18
C ALA A 552 -9.21 -5.13 -12.55
N ALA A 553 -9.03 -4.15 -13.43
CA ALA A 553 -9.54 -4.19 -14.81
C ALA A 553 -8.89 -5.31 -15.64
N VAL A 554 -7.57 -5.51 -15.51
CA VAL A 554 -6.85 -6.65 -16.12
C VAL A 554 -7.24 -7.98 -15.50
N ALA A 555 -7.52 -8.02 -14.19
CA ALA A 555 -7.90 -9.25 -13.49
C ALA A 555 -9.36 -9.68 -13.71
N SER A 556 -10.17 -8.89 -14.43
CA SER A 556 -11.61 -9.06 -14.49
C SER A 556 -12.03 -10.16 -15.47
N PRO A 557 -12.99 -11.05 -15.14
CA PRO A 557 -13.36 -12.16 -16.03
C PRO A 557 -13.85 -11.75 -17.43
N SER A 558 -14.35 -10.51 -17.60
CA SER A 558 -14.78 -9.99 -18.90
C SER A 558 -13.69 -9.29 -19.71
N SER A 559 -12.45 -9.19 -19.21
CA SER A 559 -11.38 -8.44 -19.87
C SER A 559 -10.92 -9.14 -21.16
N ARG A 560 -11.32 -8.62 -22.32
CA ARG A 560 -10.75 -9.04 -23.61
C ARG A 560 -9.58 -8.12 -23.97
N LEU A 561 -8.41 -8.72 -24.14
CA LEU A 561 -7.24 -8.08 -24.74
C LEU A 561 -7.31 -8.29 -26.26
N PRO A 562 -7.37 -7.23 -27.09
CA PRO A 562 -7.35 -7.37 -28.55
C PRO A 562 -6.08 -8.08 -29.01
N GLY A 563 -6.25 -9.22 -29.70
CA GLY A 563 -5.17 -10.09 -30.18
C GLY A 563 -5.31 -11.58 -29.83
N ASP A 564 -6.23 -11.96 -28.93
CA ASP A 564 -6.34 -13.33 -28.39
C ASP A 564 -7.19 -14.30 -29.25
N CYS A 565 -7.78 -13.83 -30.37
CA CYS A 565 -8.72 -14.61 -31.19
C CYS A 565 -8.38 -14.67 -32.70
N ASP A 566 -7.96 -13.56 -33.31
CA ASP A 566 -8.24 -13.31 -34.74
C ASP A 566 -7.02 -13.37 -35.67
N SER A 567 -6.04 -14.26 -35.41
CA SER A 567 -4.84 -14.38 -36.26
C SER A 567 -4.44 -15.82 -36.60
N ALA A 568 -5.42 -16.65 -36.95
CA ALA A 568 -5.19 -17.99 -37.53
C ALA A 568 -4.90 -17.95 -39.04
N ASP A 569 -5.56 -17.03 -39.78
CA ASP A 569 -5.54 -17.01 -41.26
C ASP A 569 -4.77 -15.83 -41.89
N GLU A 570 -4.16 -14.92 -41.11
CA GLU A 570 -3.35 -13.84 -41.67
C GLU A 570 -1.96 -14.32 -42.13
N THR A 571 -1.95 -14.80 -43.37
CA THR A 571 -0.84 -15.19 -44.25
C THR A 571 0.56 -14.61 -43.98
N GLU A 572 1.56 -15.45 -44.29
CA GLU A 572 3.00 -15.24 -44.14
C GLU A 572 3.50 -13.98 -44.87
N ASN A 573 3.58 -12.86 -44.14
CA ASN A 573 4.20 -11.63 -44.61
C ASN A 573 5.13 -11.11 -43.51
N ASP A 574 6.44 -11.22 -43.75
CA ASP A 574 7.47 -11.38 -42.70
C ASP A 574 7.78 -10.11 -41.90
N ASP A 575 7.41 -8.93 -42.40
CA ASP A 575 7.67 -7.62 -41.76
C ASP A 575 6.85 -7.33 -40.48
N LYS A 576 5.99 -8.26 -40.03
CA LYS A 576 5.05 -8.06 -38.90
C LYS A 576 5.71 -7.99 -37.50
N MET A 577 7.03 -7.78 -37.37
CA MET A 577 7.75 -7.80 -36.08
C MET A 577 7.53 -6.56 -35.19
N ARG A 578 6.79 -5.53 -35.65
CA ARG A 578 6.37 -4.37 -34.84
C ARG A 578 4.85 -4.34 -34.57
N ARG A 579 4.26 -5.46 -34.10
CA ARG A 579 2.85 -5.48 -33.63
C ARG A 579 2.63 -4.43 -32.54
N SER A 580 1.88 -3.37 -32.86
CA SER A 580 1.57 -2.31 -31.91
C SER A 580 0.51 -2.77 -30.91
N LEU A 581 0.70 -2.42 -29.65
CA LEU A 581 -0.03 -3.04 -28.54
C LEU A 581 -1.45 -2.49 -28.38
N PRO A 582 -2.41 -3.32 -27.92
CA PRO A 582 -3.76 -2.87 -27.62
C PRO A 582 -3.75 -1.74 -26.57
N THR A 583 -4.16 -0.55 -27.00
CA THR A 583 -4.26 0.65 -26.14
C THR A 583 -5.54 0.72 -25.30
N SER A 584 -6.31 -0.37 -25.29
CA SER A 584 -7.56 -0.46 -24.54
C SER A 584 -7.90 -1.89 -24.15
N ILE A 585 -8.28 -2.08 -22.88
CA ILE A 585 -9.00 -3.27 -22.44
C ILE A 585 -10.47 -3.10 -22.85
N ARG A 586 -11.07 -4.11 -23.48
CA ARG A 586 -12.53 -4.20 -23.63
C ARG A 586 -13.09 -4.89 -22.38
N LEU A 587 -14.07 -4.27 -21.73
CA LEU A 587 -14.73 -4.80 -20.52
C LEU A 587 -16.25 -4.79 -20.67
N ASP A 588 -16.91 -5.79 -20.09
CA ASP A 588 -18.37 -5.82 -19.97
C ASP A 588 -18.90 -4.62 -19.16
N ARG A 589 -20.14 -4.22 -19.47
CA ARG A 589 -20.88 -3.14 -18.83
C ARG A 589 -21.08 -3.35 -17.32
N ALA A 590 -21.12 -4.59 -16.81
CA ALA A 590 -21.20 -4.84 -15.37
C ALA A 590 -19.86 -4.54 -14.68
N ASP A 591 -18.75 -5.08 -15.20
CA ASP A 591 -17.40 -4.86 -14.64
C ASP A 591 -17.00 -3.38 -14.72
N ARG A 592 -17.32 -2.70 -15.84
CA ARG A 592 -17.11 -1.25 -16.00
C ARG A 592 -17.83 -0.44 -14.92
N LYS A 593 -19.08 -0.79 -14.59
CA LYS A 593 -19.82 -0.16 -13.48
C LYS A 593 -19.21 -0.45 -12.10
N VAL A 594 -18.66 -1.63 -11.88
CA VAL A 594 -17.96 -1.97 -10.61
C VAL A 594 -16.70 -1.15 -10.44
N ILE A 595 -15.91 -0.98 -11.50
CA ILE A 595 -14.66 -0.21 -11.50
C ILE A 595 -14.95 1.30 -11.34
N GLU A 596 -15.97 1.84 -12.01
CA GLU A 596 -16.37 3.25 -11.84
C GLU A 596 -16.95 3.52 -10.46
N ALA A 597 -17.81 2.64 -9.92
CA ALA A 597 -18.31 2.77 -8.56
C ALA A 597 -17.18 2.74 -7.52
N GLN A 598 -16.13 1.95 -7.75
CA GLN A 598 -14.93 1.93 -6.93
C GLN A 598 -14.13 3.23 -7.04
N ALA A 599 -13.91 3.75 -8.25
CA ALA A 599 -13.22 5.01 -8.49
C ALA A 599 -13.94 6.19 -7.82
N CYS A 600 -15.25 6.30 -8.00
CA CYS A 600 -16.10 7.30 -7.34
C CYS A 600 -16.07 7.18 -5.81
N ALA A 601 -16.02 5.97 -5.26
CA ALA A 601 -15.89 5.77 -3.81
C ALA A 601 -14.56 6.28 -3.25
N ILE A 602 -13.45 6.13 -3.99
CA ILE A 602 -12.15 6.70 -3.58
C ILE A 602 -12.14 8.22 -3.68
N VAL A 603 -12.70 8.80 -4.74
CA VAL A 603 -12.79 10.26 -4.89
C VAL A 603 -13.68 10.87 -3.80
N ALA A 604 -14.80 10.23 -3.45
CA ALA A 604 -15.64 10.65 -2.33
C ALA A 604 -14.92 10.53 -0.98
N LEU A 605 -14.17 9.44 -0.75
CA LEU A 605 -13.36 9.25 0.46
C LEU A 605 -12.26 10.34 0.60
N LEU A 606 -11.59 10.70 -0.50
CA LEU A 606 -10.62 11.80 -0.53
C LEU A 606 -11.27 13.17 -0.32
N ALA A 607 -12.43 13.44 -0.93
CA ALA A 607 -13.17 14.69 -0.74
C ALA A 607 -13.66 14.88 0.72
N LEU A 608 -14.00 13.78 1.40
CA LEU A 608 -14.39 13.77 2.81
C LEU A 608 -13.19 13.74 3.78
N SER A 609 -11.96 13.55 3.30
CA SER A 609 -10.75 13.42 4.13
C SER A 609 -10.56 14.53 5.18
N PRO A 610 -10.79 15.83 4.88
CA PRO A 610 -10.68 16.89 5.89
C PRO A 610 -11.65 16.74 7.08
N LEU A 611 -12.80 16.09 6.87
CA LEU A 611 -13.82 15.83 7.90
C LEU A 611 -13.55 14.53 8.65
N LEU A 612 -13.19 13.47 7.91
CA LEU A 612 -12.98 12.12 8.47
C LEU A 612 -11.65 12.00 9.25
N GLY A 613 -10.65 12.80 8.89
CA GLY A 613 -9.27 12.67 9.37
C GLY A 613 -8.39 11.86 8.41
N GLY A 614 -7.08 12.13 8.45
CA GLY A 614 -6.11 11.42 7.63
C GLY A 614 -6.00 9.94 7.99
N SER A 615 -6.15 9.60 9.27
CA SER A 615 -6.15 8.21 9.77
C SER A 615 -7.34 7.42 9.23
N ALA A 616 -8.55 7.97 9.31
CA ALA A 616 -9.75 7.34 8.80
C ALA A 616 -9.68 7.13 7.28
N THR A 617 -9.24 8.16 6.55
CA THR A 617 -9.12 8.14 5.09
C THR A 617 -8.16 7.05 4.63
N LEU A 618 -6.96 6.98 5.21
CA LEU A 618 -5.98 5.93 4.90
C LEU A 618 -6.49 4.55 5.29
N SER A 619 -7.08 4.39 6.48
CA SER A 619 -7.62 3.11 6.96
C SER A 619 -8.71 2.56 6.04
N LEU A 620 -9.71 3.37 5.70
CA LEU A 620 -10.80 2.95 4.81
C LEU A 620 -10.30 2.63 3.38
N TYR A 621 -9.32 3.38 2.88
CA TYR A 621 -8.65 3.04 1.62
C TYR A 621 -7.96 1.68 1.70
N LEU A 622 -7.18 1.41 2.75
CA LEU A 622 -6.46 0.15 2.91
C LEU A 622 -7.40 -1.06 3.02
N ALA A 623 -8.58 -0.91 3.63
CA ALA A 623 -9.62 -1.94 3.64
C ALA A 623 -10.17 -2.26 2.23
N VAL A 624 -10.40 -1.24 1.39
CA VAL A 624 -10.77 -1.43 -0.02
C VAL A 624 -9.61 -2.09 -0.78
N ARG A 625 -8.39 -1.58 -0.60
CA ARG A 625 -7.15 -2.07 -1.23
C ARG A 625 -6.89 -3.55 -0.99
N CYS A 626 -7.08 -4.05 0.24
CA CYS A 626 -6.98 -5.49 0.54
C CYS A 626 -7.89 -6.34 -0.38
N THR A 627 -9.05 -5.83 -0.77
CA THR A 627 -9.99 -6.52 -1.67
C THR A 627 -9.49 -6.56 -3.11
N TRP A 628 -8.76 -5.54 -3.58
CA TRP A 628 -8.10 -5.55 -4.89
C TRP A 628 -6.87 -6.46 -4.90
N VAL A 629 -6.03 -6.37 -3.86
CA VAL A 629 -4.83 -7.22 -3.65
C VAL A 629 -5.22 -8.69 -3.76
N GLN A 630 -6.18 -9.15 -2.94
CA GLN A 630 -6.62 -10.55 -2.91
C GLN A 630 -7.23 -11.03 -4.23
N ARG A 631 -7.96 -10.16 -4.96
CA ARG A 631 -8.50 -10.51 -6.30
C ARG A 631 -7.40 -10.66 -7.33
N TYR A 632 -6.45 -9.72 -7.35
CA TYR A 632 -5.33 -9.75 -8.29
C TYR A 632 -4.37 -10.91 -8.01
N GLU A 633 -4.06 -11.20 -6.74
CA GLU A 633 -3.23 -12.33 -6.35
C GLU A 633 -3.91 -13.68 -6.65
N LYS A 634 -5.24 -13.77 -6.54
CA LYS A 634 -6.00 -14.95 -7.01
C LYS A 634 -6.00 -15.10 -8.53
N HIS A 635 -6.14 -14.00 -9.28
CA HIS A 635 -6.05 -14.03 -10.75
C HIS A 635 -4.64 -14.44 -11.20
N ARG A 636 -3.61 -13.78 -10.67
CA ARG A 636 -2.20 -14.07 -10.94
C ARG A 636 -1.86 -15.52 -10.57
N GLY A 637 -2.27 -16.00 -9.39
CA GLY A 637 -2.07 -17.40 -9.02
C GLY A 637 -2.65 -18.37 -10.06
N ALA A 638 -3.85 -18.11 -10.58
CA ALA A 638 -4.46 -18.90 -11.65
C ALA A 638 -3.84 -18.70 -13.05
N GLN A 639 -2.90 -17.78 -13.20
CA GLN A 639 -2.06 -17.60 -14.40
C GLN A 639 -0.70 -18.29 -14.20
N ASP A 640 -0.03 -18.04 -13.07
CA ASP A 640 1.21 -18.70 -12.65
C ASP A 640 1.01 -20.24 -12.62
N ASP A 641 -0.13 -20.73 -12.09
CA ASP A 641 -0.51 -22.16 -12.11
C ASP A 641 -0.63 -22.72 -13.54
N LYS A 642 -1.11 -21.94 -14.52
CA LYS A 642 -1.18 -22.36 -15.95
C LYS A 642 0.19 -22.36 -16.64
N ILE A 643 1.12 -21.53 -16.16
CA ILE A 643 2.48 -21.42 -16.71
C ILE A 643 3.35 -22.55 -16.17
N LEU A 644 3.21 -22.89 -14.88
CA LEU A 644 3.89 -23.99 -14.21
C LEU A 644 3.29 -25.37 -14.56
N HIS A 645 1.99 -25.42 -14.80
CA HIS A 645 1.29 -26.61 -15.27
C HIS A 645 0.56 -26.30 -16.58
N PRO A 646 1.30 -26.21 -17.71
CA PRO A 646 0.68 -26.06 -19.02
C PRO A 646 -0.29 -27.24 -19.25
N PRO A 647 -1.48 -27.01 -19.83
CA PRO A 647 -2.40 -28.09 -20.12
C PRO A 647 -1.73 -29.06 -21.08
N ARG A 648 -1.58 -30.33 -20.67
CA ARG A 648 -1.01 -31.40 -21.52
C ARG A 648 -1.75 -31.38 -22.85
N ARG A 649 -1.02 -31.15 -23.95
CA ARG A 649 -1.58 -31.35 -25.29
C ARG A 649 -1.80 -32.85 -25.46
N PRO A 650 -2.95 -33.31 -25.99
CA PRO A 650 -3.25 -34.74 -26.12
C PRO A 650 -2.23 -35.49 -27.00
N ASP A 651 -1.57 -34.77 -27.91
CA ASP A 651 -0.63 -35.32 -28.90
C ASP A 651 0.87 -35.13 -28.51
N SER A 652 1.20 -34.61 -27.31
CA SER A 652 2.60 -34.38 -26.89
C SER A 652 3.06 -35.34 -25.80
N GLU A 653 4.08 -36.14 -26.11
CA GLU A 653 4.74 -37.04 -25.16
C GLU A 653 5.86 -36.27 -24.43
N VAL A 654 5.82 -36.28 -23.09
CA VAL A 654 6.83 -35.62 -22.25
C VAL A 654 7.95 -36.63 -22.02
N ILE A 655 9.16 -36.30 -22.45
CA ILE A 655 10.32 -37.19 -22.29
C ILE A 655 10.86 -37.07 -20.87
N GLU A 656 11.08 -35.82 -20.43
CA GLU A 656 11.90 -35.52 -19.25
C GLU A 656 11.49 -34.16 -18.66
N ASP A 657 11.35 -34.09 -17.34
CA ASP A 657 11.02 -32.89 -16.56
C ASP A 657 12.00 -32.82 -15.38
N GLU A 658 13.14 -32.14 -15.56
CA GLU A 658 14.12 -31.93 -14.48
C GLU A 658 13.84 -30.63 -13.69
N GLU A 659 14.08 -30.65 -12.38
CA GLU A 659 13.93 -29.49 -11.48
C GLU A 659 15.17 -29.26 -10.62
N GLU A 660 16.12 -28.44 -11.09
CA GLU A 660 17.26 -28.00 -10.27
C GLU A 660 16.80 -26.93 -9.27
N VAL A 661 17.27 -26.98 -8.02
CA VAL A 661 16.98 -25.95 -7.00
C VAL A 661 18.28 -25.36 -6.46
N HIS A 662 18.69 -24.21 -6.99
CA HIS A 662 19.92 -23.53 -6.60
C HIS A 662 19.67 -22.51 -5.49
N LEU A 663 20.42 -22.63 -4.39
CA LEU A 663 20.49 -21.61 -3.35
C LEU A 663 21.56 -20.58 -3.73
N LEU A 664 21.13 -19.36 -4.05
CA LEU A 664 22.03 -18.24 -4.34
C LEU A 664 21.95 -17.19 -3.25
N GLU A 665 23.09 -16.74 -2.75
CA GLU A 665 23.20 -15.56 -1.89
C GLU A 665 23.99 -14.48 -2.64
N ASN A 666 23.46 -13.26 -2.68
CA ASN A 666 24.13 -12.15 -3.35
C ASN A 666 25.16 -11.47 -2.42
N GLU A 667 25.96 -10.55 -2.98
CA GLU A 667 26.95 -9.73 -2.25
C GLU A 667 26.33 -8.89 -1.11
N GLU A 668 25.00 -8.86 -1.00
CA GLU A 668 24.24 -8.04 -0.06
C GLU A 668 23.61 -8.87 1.08
N GLY A 669 23.79 -10.19 1.10
CA GLY A 669 23.22 -11.12 2.09
C GLY A 669 21.74 -11.44 1.87
N GLU A 670 21.19 -11.08 0.70
CA GLU A 670 19.87 -11.51 0.26
C GLU A 670 19.97 -12.87 -0.43
N ARG A 671 19.09 -13.79 -0.03
CA ARG A 671 19.08 -15.17 -0.50
C ARG A 671 17.94 -15.39 -1.48
N TYR A 672 18.18 -16.22 -2.48
CA TYR A 672 17.26 -16.58 -3.54
C TYR A 672 17.31 -18.10 -3.75
N MET A 673 16.14 -18.68 -3.99
CA MET A 673 15.96 -20.05 -4.44
C MET A 673 15.64 -19.99 -5.92
N GLU A 674 16.63 -20.26 -6.76
CA GLU A 674 16.50 -20.36 -8.20
C GLU A 674 16.06 -21.79 -8.56
N VAL A 675 14.75 -21.94 -8.80
CA VAL A 675 14.19 -23.19 -9.31
C VAL A 675 14.28 -23.16 -10.83
N ARG A 676 14.93 -24.16 -11.43
CA ARG A 676 15.04 -24.31 -12.88
C ARG A 676 14.30 -25.56 -13.28
N LYS A 677 13.18 -25.40 -13.98
CA LYS A 677 12.43 -26.52 -14.57
C LYS A 677 12.80 -26.62 -16.04
N MET A 678 13.50 -27.68 -16.43
CA MET A 678 13.79 -28.02 -17.82
C MET A 678 12.73 -29.01 -18.29
N HIS A 679 11.78 -28.53 -19.09
CA HIS A 679 10.74 -29.36 -19.69
C HIS A 679 11.17 -29.79 -21.09
N VAL A 680 11.34 -31.10 -21.31
CA VAL A 680 11.74 -31.70 -22.58
C VAL A 680 10.55 -32.46 -23.17
N SER A 681 10.10 -32.01 -24.35
CA SER A 681 8.93 -32.57 -25.02
C SER A 681 9.25 -33.01 -26.45
N GLU A 682 8.73 -34.18 -26.86
CA GLU A 682 8.84 -34.64 -28.24
C GLU A 682 7.60 -34.23 -29.04
N ALA A 683 7.79 -33.38 -30.05
CA ALA A 683 6.76 -33.11 -31.04
C ALA A 683 6.74 -34.28 -32.05
N ARG A 684 6.06 -35.36 -31.69
CA ARG A 684 5.88 -36.55 -32.52
C ARG A 684 5.09 -36.17 -33.78
N THR A 685 5.77 -36.08 -34.92
CA THR A 685 5.15 -35.77 -36.21
C THR A 685 4.06 -36.79 -36.52
N ARG A 686 2.82 -36.31 -36.67
CA ARG A 686 1.64 -37.14 -36.91
C ARG A 686 1.67 -37.65 -38.35
N ASN A 687 2.39 -38.76 -38.55
CA ASN A 687 2.68 -39.36 -39.86
C ASN A 687 1.46 -39.36 -40.80
N ALA A 688 1.67 -38.95 -42.05
CA ALA A 688 0.64 -38.77 -43.08
C ALA A 688 -0.02 -40.08 -43.59
N ALA A 689 0.04 -41.17 -42.82
CA ALA A 689 -0.53 -42.48 -43.12
C ALA A 689 -2.08 -42.51 -43.18
N ALA A 690 -2.75 -41.40 -42.88
CA ALA A 690 -4.21 -41.25 -43.01
C ALA A 690 -4.70 -41.34 -44.47
N ALA A 691 -3.83 -41.12 -45.46
CA ALA A 691 -4.19 -41.12 -46.88
C ALA A 691 -4.56 -42.50 -47.48
N GLY A 692 -4.46 -43.61 -46.72
CA GLY A 692 -4.58 -44.97 -47.25
C GLY A 692 -5.73 -45.84 -46.73
N ARG A 693 -6.44 -45.46 -45.67
CA ARG A 693 -7.44 -46.34 -45.03
C ARG A 693 -8.84 -46.17 -45.62
N ARG A 694 -9.18 -47.02 -46.60
CA ARG A 694 -10.56 -47.19 -47.08
C ARG A 694 -11.49 -47.51 -45.90
N GLN A 695 -12.57 -46.74 -45.81
CA GLN A 695 -13.63 -46.91 -44.83
C GLN A 695 -14.51 -48.12 -45.24
N PRO A 696 -14.69 -49.15 -44.38
CA PRO A 696 -15.58 -50.25 -44.70
C PRO A 696 -17.04 -49.79 -44.62
N VAL A 697 -17.80 -50.06 -45.69
CA VAL A 697 -19.24 -49.81 -45.73
C VAL A 697 -19.95 -50.87 -44.90
N TYR A 698 -20.74 -50.46 -43.91
CA TYR A 698 -21.69 -51.35 -43.24
C TYR A 698 -22.95 -51.50 -44.10
N PRO A 699 -23.50 -52.72 -44.26
CA PRO A 699 -24.75 -52.94 -44.98
C PRO A 699 -25.96 -52.47 -44.15
N THR A 700 -27.01 -52.06 -44.86
CA THR A 700 -28.33 -51.74 -44.30
C THR A 700 -29.05 -52.97 -43.75
N SER A 701 -30.03 -52.74 -42.88
CA SER A 701 -31.01 -53.75 -42.44
C SER A 701 -32.40 -53.11 -42.32
N PRO A 702 -33.50 -53.88 -42.47
CA PRO A 702 -34.83 -53.34 -42.77
C PRO A 702 -35.66 -52.94 -41.54
N PRO A 703 -36.74 -52.17 -41.71
CA PRO A 703 -37.66 -51.77 -40.64
C PRO A 703 -38.77 -52.80 -40.40
N PHE A 704 -39.26 -52.92 -39.15
CA PHE A 704 -40.60 -53.42 -38.83
C PHE A 704 -41.14 -52.83 -37.51
N SER A 705 -42.36 -53.21 -37.17
CA SER A 705 -43.34 -52.53 -36.30
C SER A 705 -43.21 -52.76 -34.78
N ALA A 706 -43.64 -51.73 -34.02
CA ALA A 706 -44.67 -51.68 -32.95
C ALA A 706 -44.89 -52.82 -31.92
N GLU A 707 -45.67 -52.48 -30.88
CA GLU A 707 -46.07 -53.28 -29.71
C GLU A 707 -44.89 -53.60 -28.75
N GLU A 708 -45.10 -53.87 -27.46
CA GLU A 708 -45.83 -53.20 -26.36
C GLU A 708 -45.29 -53.82 -25.03
N GLU A 709 -45.64 -53.31 -23.83
CA GLU A 709 -45.28 -53.90 -22.50
C GLU A 709 -43.75 -53.96 -22.15
N GLU A 710 -43.26 -54.09 -20.90
CA GLU A 710 -43.71 -53.61 -19.57
C GLU A 710 -42.47 -53.53 -18.61
N GLU A 711 -42.52 -52.64 -17.59
CA GLU A 711 -41.71 -52.59 -16.34
C GLU A 711 -40.14 -52.59 -16.44
N GLU A 712 -39.32 -52.24 -15.42
CA GLU A 712 -39.49 -51.71 -14.06
C GLU A 712 -38.62 -50.43 -13.86
N GLU A 713 -39.08 -49.44 -13.06
CA GLU A 713 -38.19 -48.49 -12.34
C GLU A 713 -38.54 -48.50 -10.84
N PRO A 714 -37.55 -48.58 -9.91
CA PRO A 714 -37.83 -48.73 -8.49
C PRO A 714 -38.24 -47.41 -7.80
N MET A 715 -39.54 -47.21 -7.58
CA MET A 715 -40.07 -46.07 -6.81
C MET A 715 -39.76 -46.15 -5.30
N THR A 716 -39.60 -44.99 -4.67
CA THR A 716 -39.65 -44.82 -3.21
C THR A 716 -41.08 -44.49 -2.75
N PRO A 717 -41.51 -44.95 -1.54
CA PRO A 717 -42.91 -44.92 -1.14
C PRO A 717 -43.39 -43.58 -0.55
N PRO A 718 -44.63 -43.14 -0.86
CA PRO A 718 -45.37 -42.09 -0.16
C PRO A 718 -46.44 -42.68 0.82
N SER A 719 -47.37 -41.83 1.29
CA SER A 719 -48.60 -42.13 2.08
C SER A 719 -48.52 -41.97 3.61
N SER A 720 -49.70 -41.85 4.24
CA SER A 720 -50.12 -40.59 4.89
C SER A 720 -51.30 -40.68 5.89
N ALA A 721 -51.48 -39.62 6.71
CA ALA A 721 -52.76 -39.18 7.32
C ALA A 721 -53.38 -40.11 8.43
N PRO A 722 -54.60 -39.82 8.99
CA PRO A 722 -54.98 -38.61 9.75
C PRO A 722 -55.80 -38.85 11.05
N SER A 723 -55.86 -37.82 11.93
CA SER A 723 -56.91 -37.49 12.94
C SER A 723 -56.38 -36.27 13.75
N GLU A 724 -57.02 -35.11 13.97
CA GLU A 724 -58.41 -34.59 14.00
C GLU A 724 -59.20 -34.76 15.33
N VAL A 725 -59.33 -33.66 16.10
CA VAL A 725 -60.57 -33.14 16.75
C VAL A 725 -60.28 -31.72 17.34
N ARG A 726 -61.31 -30.96 17.76
CA ARG A 726 -61.37 -29.48 17.78
C ARG A 726 -61.37 -28.77 19.16
N HIS A 727 -61.22 -27.43 19.09
CA HIS A 727 -61.84 -26.32 19.87
C HIS A 727 -60.91 -25.46 20.76
N ALA A 728 -61.14 -24.15 21.00
CA ALA A 728 -61.81 -23.04 20.25
C ALA A 728 -61.64 -21.69 21.03
N MET A 729 -61.98 -20.53 20.40
CA MET A 729 -61.93 -19.14 20.92
C MET A 729 -60.50 -18.57 21.13
N ALA A 730 -60.10 -17.34 20.72
CA ALA A 730 -60.68 -15.97 20.74
C ALA A 730 -60.54 -15.25 22.11
N GLY A 731 -60.14 -13.97 22.21
CA GLY A 731 -59.71 -13.01 21.17
C GLY A 731 -59.40 -11.59 21.71
N GLU A 732 -59.15 -10.65 20.80
CA GLU A 732 -59.14 -9.16 20.96
C GLU A 732 -58.01 -8.44 21.75
N GLN A 733 -58.08 -7.10 21.73
CA GLN A 733 -57.05 -6.09 22.05
C GLN A 733 -57.64 -5.03 23.02
N HIS A 734 -56.82 -4.30 23.80
CA HIS A 734 -56.53 -2.86 23.64
C HIS A 734 -55.64 -2.30 24.77
N GLU A 735 -55.64 -0.98 25.01
CA GLU A 735 -54.61 -0.21 25.75
C GLU A 735 -55.15 0.63 26.94
N PHE A 736 -54.21 1.20 27.71
CA PHE A 736 -54.28 2.38 28.60
C PHE A 736 -55.14 2.34 29.90
N GLY A 737 -54.56 2.85 31.00
CA GLY A 737 -55.29 3.12 32.25
C GLY A 737 -54.45 3.28 33.53
N GLU A 738 -53.76 4.42 33.71
CA GLU A 738 -53.53 5.04 35.05
C GLU A 738 -54.69 6.03 35.33
N PRO A 739 -54.96 6.58 36.57
CA PRO A 739 -53.99 6.87 37.65
C PRO A 739 -54.45 6.78 39.15
N GLN A 740 -53.47 6.94 40.07
CA GLN A 740 -53.46 7.69 41.36
C GLN A 740 -54.44 7.47 42.57
N LEU A 741 -53.81 7.34 43.77
CA LEU A 741 -54.21 7.76 45.16
C LEU A 741 -55.48 7.13 45.79
N THR A 742 -55.72 7.09 47.12
CA THR A 742 -55.09 7.67 48.36
C THR A 742 -55.15 6.64 49.51
N GLU A 743 -54.09 6.36 50.28
CA GLU A 743 -53.68 6.96 51.58
C GLU A 743 -54.52 6.65 52.85
N THR A 744 -53.90 6.03 53.87
CA THR A 744 -53.95 6.47 55.29
C THR A 744 -52.99 5.68 56.24
N MET A 745 -52.19 6.37 57.07
CA MET A 745 -52.19 6.10 58.54
C MET A 745 -51.44 4.88 59.22
N ARG A 746 -50.39 4.83 60.09
CA ARG A 746 -49.23 5.64 60.56
C ARG A 746 -48.60 5.03 61.86
N ARG A 747 -47.27 4.74 61.96
CA ARG A 747 -46.39 5.12 63.13
C ARG A 747 -44.90 4.67 63.10
N ARG A 748 -44.04 5.50 63.75
CA ARG A 748 -42.61 5.34 64.17
C ARG A 748 -41.57 5.11 63.04
N ARG A 749 -40.79 6.13 62.61
CA ARG A 749 -39.58 6.80 63.18
C ARG A 749 -38.27 5.98 62.98
N LEU A 750 -37.29 6.39 62.15
CA LEU A 750 -36.27 7.50 62.26
C LEU A 750 -35.12 7.15 63.24
N VAL A 751 -33.81 7.41 63.01
CA VAL A 751 -32.98 8.27 62.11
C VAL A 751 -31.72 7.42 61.70
N ARG A 752 -31.00 7.45 60.55
CA ARG A 752 -30.62 8.34 59.41
C ARG A 752 -29.24 9.09 59.58
N VAL A 753 -28.53 9.33 58.45
CA VAL A 753 -27.24 10.06 58.26
C VAL A 753 -25.97 9.20 58.44
N GLY A 754 -24.91 9.53 57.66
CA GLY A 754 -23.57 8.92 57.70
C GLY A 754 -22.49 9.92 57.27
N THR A 755 -21.21 9.50 57.31
CA THR A 755 -20.01 10.35 57.14
C THR A 755 -18.90 9.63 56.35
N ALA A 756 -17.85 10.37 55.98
CA ALA A 756 -16.67 9.83 55.28
C ALA A 756 -15.49 9.60 56.22
N GLU A 757 -14.69 8.58 55.93
CA GLU A 757 -13.40 8.25 56.54
C GLU A 757 -12.42 7.96 55.37
N SER A 758 -11.15 8.38 55.31
CA SER A 758 -10.16 8.78 56.33
C SER A 758 -9.39 7.62 56.99
N GLU A 759 -8.82 6.72 56.18
CA GLU A 759 -7.82 5.77 56.67
C GLU A 759 -6.41 6.40 56.75
N VAL A 760 -5.99 6.70 57.98
CA VAL A 760 -4.57 6.75 58.34
C VAL A 760 -4.13 5.32 58.65
N GLY A 761 -3.05 4.87 58.03
CA GLY A 761 -2.65 3.45 58.06
C GLY A 761 -1.94 3.00 59.34
N THR A 762 -1.81 1.68 59.49
CA THR A 762 -1.00 1.02 60.51
C THR A 762 0.11 0.20 59.86
N VAL A 763 1.36 0.45 60.26
CA VAL A 763 2.55 -0.37 59.94
C VAL A 763 3.27 -0.70 61.25
N SER A 764 3.99 -1.81 61.27
CA SER A 764 4.46 -2.52 62.47
C SER A 764 5.51 -1.82 63.34
N SER A 765 5.66 -2.37 64.54
CA SER A 765 6.44 -1.90 65.68
C SER A 765 7.96 -1.96 65.54
N VAL A 766 8.62 -0.97 66.18
CA VAL A 766 9.83 -1.10 67.02
C VAL A 766 11.10 -1.72 66.41
N GLU A 767 12.13 -0.88 66.25
CA GLU A 767 13.43 -1.10 66.91
C GLU A 767 14.08 0.27 67.23
N ASP A 768 14.85 0.36 68.32
CA ASP A 768 15.39 1.62 68.84
C ASP A 768 16.76 2.00 68.23
N GLY A 769 16.99 3.30 68.03
CA GLY A 769 18.26 3.81 67.49
C GLY A 769 18.40 5.34 67.54
N ALA A 770 19.04 5.87 68.59
CA ALA A 770 19.16 7.31 68.81
C ALA A 770 20.18 7.99 67.86
N GLY A 771 19.77 9.09 67.20
CA GLY A 771 20.64 9.80 66.25
C GLY A 771 20.18 11.23 65.88
N ARG A 772 20.23 12.19 66.82
CA ARG A 772 19.87 13.60 66.56
C ARG A 772 20.83 14.26 65.54
N ARG A 773 20.30 14.63 64.36
CA ARG A 773 20.79 15.79 63.57
C ARG A 773 19.61 16.57 62.99
N SER A 774 19.40 17.79 63.48
CA SER A 774 18.36 18.70 63.01
C SER A 774 18.85 19.59 61.86
N THR A 775 18.20 19.52 60.70
CA THR A 775 18.31 20.52 59.63
C THR A 775 17.06 21.44 59.65
N PRO A 776 17.20 22.75 59.39
CA PRO A 776 16.08 23.68 59.52
C PRO A 776 15.10 23.59 58.34
N VAL A 777 13.83 23.28 58.64
CA VAL A 777 12.74 23.32 57.65
C VAL A 777 12.44 24.79 57.31
N ARG A 778 12.71 25.17 56.05
CA ARG A 778 12.51 26.53 55.55
C ARG A 778 11.07 26.71 55.03
N ASN A 779 10.18 27.17 55.91
CA ASN A 779 8.80 27.52 55.54
C ASN A 779 8.78 28.48 54.33
N ARG A 780 8.06 28.09 53.27
CA ARG A 780 7.75 28.94 52.11
C ARG A 780 6.32 29.46 52.27
N HIS A 781 6.16 30.77 52.39
CA HIS A 781 4.84 31.40 52.21
C HIS A 781 4.37 31.22 50.76
N PRO A 782 3.05 31.08 50.52
CA PRO A 782 2.50 31.17 49.17
C PRO A 782 2.65 32.59 48.63
N SER A 783 2.90 32.71 47.33
CA SER A 783 3.00 34.00 46.63
C SER A 783 1.64 34.71 46.60
N GLN A 784 1.61 35.99 46.98
CA GLN A 784 0.42 36.84 46.80
C GLN A 784 0.01 36.89 45.32
N ARG A 785 -1.31 36.85 45.06
CA ARG A 785 -1.85 37.19 43.74
C ARG A 785 -1.60 38.69 43.50
N TYR A 786 -0.89 39.02 42.43
CA TYR A 786 -0.98 40.36 41.86
C TYR A 786 -2.39 40.56 41.29
N GLY A 787 -3.04 41.65 41.66
CA GLY A 787 -4.28 42.09 41.01
C GLY A 787 -3.95 42.81 39.70
N GLU A 788 -4.80 42.64 38.69
CA GLU A 788 -4.68 43.35 37.42
C GLU A 788 -4.99 44.84 37.63
N VAL A 789 -4.03 45.71 37.33
CA VAL A 789 -4.23 47.17 37.33
C VAL A 789 -4.56 47.60 35.91
N SER A 790 -5.83 47.91 35.66
CA SER A 790 -6.29 48.44 34.37
C SER A 790 -5.61 49.77 34.04
N PRO A 791 -5.19 50.00 32.78
CA PRO A 791 -4.56 51.27 32.39
C PRO A 791 -5.59 52.41 32.40
N VAL A 792 -5.29 53.46 33.16
CA VAL A 792 -6.10 54.69 33.21
C VAL A 792 -5.97 55.46 31.90
N ALA A 793 -7.10 55.90 31.34
CA ALA A 793 -7.13 56.66 30.09
C ALA A 793 -6.57 58.07 30.27
N SER A 794 -5.69 58.50 29.36
CA SER A 794 -5.15 59.86 29.34
C SER A 794 -6.17 60.87 28.80
N GLN A 795 -6.62 61.80 29.64
CA GLN A 795 -7.41 62.96 29.21
C GLN A 795 -6.60 64.26 29.17
N GLY A 796 -6.85 65.05 28.12
CA GLY A 796 -6.95 66.51 28.17
C GLY A 796 -5.75 67.32 28.69
N ARG A 797 -4.87 67.75 27.77
CA ARG A 797 -3.99 68.92 28.01
C ARG A 797 -4.63 70.18 27.41
N ARG A 798 -4.99 71.13 28.27
CA ARG A 798 -5.16 72.57 27.97
C ARG A 798 -4.42 73.34 29.06
N GLY A 799 -3.72 74.40 28.70
CA GLY A 799 -2.58 74.93 29.45
C GLY A 799 -1.30 74.65 28.67
#